data_AF-A0A8C4GUY2-F1
#
_entry.id   AF-A0A8C4GUY2-F1
#
_cell.length_a   1.000
_cell.length_b   1.000
_cell.length_c   1.000
_cell.angle_alpha   90.00
_cell.angle_beta   90.00
_cell.angle_gamma   90.00
#
_symmetry.space_group_name_H-M   'P 1'
#
loop_
_entity.id
_entity.type
_entity.pdbx_description
1 polymer ?
#
loop_
_entity_poly.entity_id
_entity_poly.type
_entity_poly.pdbx_seq_one_letter_code
_entity_poly.pdbx_strand_id
1 'polypeptide(L)'
;MLSGAAAEYIPEKVKKAEKKLEENPYDLDAWSILIREAQNQPIDKARKTYERLVTQFPSSGRFWKLFIEAEIKAKNYDKVEKLFQRCLMKVLHIDLWKCYLSYVRETKGKLPSYKEKMAQAYDFALDKIGMEIMSYQIWVDYINFLKGVEAVGSYAENQRITAVRRVYQRGCVNPMINIEQLWRDYSKYEEGINVHLAKKMIEDRSRDYMNARRVAKEYETVMKGLDRNAPSVPPQNSPQEAQQVEMWKKYIQWEKSNPLRTEDQTLITKRVMFAYEQCLLVLGHHPDVWYEAAQYLEQSSKLLAEKGDMNNSKLFSDEAANIYERAIGTLLKKNMLLYFSFADYEESRMKYEKVHSIYNKLLAIEDIDPTLVYIQYMKFARRAEGIKSGRTIFKKAREDLRTRHHVYVTAALMEYYCSKDKSVAFKIFELGLKKYGDIPEYILAYIDYLSHLNEDNNTRVLFERVLTSGSLSPEKSGEVWARFLAFESNIGDLASILKVERRRFTAFKDEYEGKETALLVDRYKFMDLYPCSASELKALGYKDVSRAKLAAMLPETVVTPSTPAQKDEADRKPEYPKPDTNQMIPFQPRHLAPPGLHPVPGGVFPVPPAAVVLMKLLPPPTCFTGPFVQVDELMETFRRCTLPETVDAAVELITGRQPDAGGEGNGSMENHAVAKSLKRPNADSDEEDDKGAVAPPIHDIYRARQQKRIR
;
A
#
# COMPACT_ATOMS: atom_id res chain seq x y z
N MET A 1 -11.49 -37.60 58.63
CA MET A 1 -11.54 -36.13 58.55
C MET A 1 -11.16 -35.73 57.13
N LEU A 2 -12.16 -35.43 56.29
CA LEU A 2 -11.97 -34.89 54.95
C LEU A 2 -11.88 -33.38 55.08
N SER A 3 -10.70 -32.80 54.88
CA SER A 3 -10.53 -31.34 54.82
C SER A 3 -11.15 -30.83 53.52
N GLY A 4 -12.37 -30.30 53.60
CA GLY A 4 -13.00 -29.59 52.51
C GLY A 4 -12.13 -28.41 52.09
N ALA A 5 -11.67 -28.42 50.84
CA ALA A 5 -11.10 -27.24 50.21
C ALA A 5 -12.22 -26.20 50.10
N ALA A 6 -12.20 -25.20 50.99
CA ALA A 6 -13.09 -24.06 50.90
C ALA A 6 -12.91 -23.42 49.52
N ALA A 7 -13.98 -23.32 48.74
CA ALA A 7 -13.98 -22.59 47.48
C ALA A 7 -13.49 -21.15 47.77
N GLU A 8 -12.32 -20.78 47.25
CA GLU A 8 -11.77 -19.44 47.45
C GLU A 8 -12.81 -18.40 46.99
N TYR A 9 -13.18 -17.47 47.86
CA TYR A 9 -14.06 -16.36 47.52
C TYR A 9 -13.37 -15.49 46.46
N ILE A 10 -13.89 -15.51 45.23
CA ILE A 10 -13.43 -14.65 44.13
C ILE A 10 -14.35 -13.42 44.10
N PRO A 11 -13.84 -12.20 44.32
CA PRO A 11 -14.64 -10.98 44.30
C PRO A 11 -15.42 -10.82 42.99
N GLU A 12 -16.66 -10.35 43.06
CA GLU A 12 -17.53 -10.17 41.88
C GLU A 12 -16.90 -9.25 40.82
N LYS A 13 -16.13 -8.24 41.26
CA LYS A 13 -15.36 -7.35 40.38
C LYS A 13 -14.31 -8.10 39.56
N VAL A 14 -13.65 -9.11 40.14
CA VAL A 14 -12.68 -9.95 39.43
C VAL A 14 -13.39 -10.82 38.41
N LYS A 15 -14.54 -11.42 38.75
CA LYS A 15 -15.34 -12.20 37.78
C LYS A 15 -15.79 -11.36 36.58
N LYS A 16 -16.24 -10.13 36.82
CA LYS A 16 -16.61 -9.18 35.75
C LYS A 16 -15.40 -8.81 34.89
N ALA A 17 -14.22 -8.60 35.50
CA ALA A 17 -12.99 -8.32 34.76
C ALA A 17 -12.55 -9.52 33.91
N GLU A 18 -12.59 -10.75 34.44
CA GLU A 18 -12.27 -11.96 33.67
C GLU A 18 -13.22 -12.15 32.48
N LYS A 19 -14.53 -11.90 32.65
CA LYS A 19 -15.48 -11.95 31.54
C LYS A 19 -15.15 -10.92 30.44
N LYS A 20 -14.74 -9.70 30.80
CA LYS A 20 -14.29 -8.71 29.82
C LYS A 20 -13.04 -9.17 29.05
N LEU A 21 -12.14 -9.91 29.71
CA LEU A 21 -10.94 -10.46 29.07
C LEU A 21 -11.23 -11.63 28.12
N GLU A 22 -12.36 -12.33 28.29
CA GLU A 22 -12.82 -13.33 27.32
C GLU A 22 -13.24 -12.66 26.00
N GLU A 23 -13.87 -11.49 26.06
CA GLU A 23 -14.28 -10.71 24.88
C GLU A 23 -13.10 -9.94 24.27
N ASN A 24 -12.31 -9.24 25.10
CA ASN A 24 -11.13 -8.50 24.69
C ASN A 24 -9.93 -8.82 25.61
N PRO A 25 -9.00 -9.70 25.17
CA PRO A 25 -7.82 -10.08 25.95
C PRO A 25 -6.90 -8.91 26.34
N TYR A 26 -7.02 -7.77 25.64
CA TYR A 26 -6.20 -6.57 25.84
C TYR A 26 -6.95 -5.43 26.53
N ASP A 27 -8.12 -5.68 27.16
CA ASP A 27 -8.85 -4.66 27.93
C ASP A 27 -8.03 -4.17 29.14
N LEU A 28 -7.50 -2.95 29.03
CA LEU A 28 -6.64 -2.34 30.05
C LEU A 28 -7.38 -2.02 31.35
N ASP A 29 -8.69 -1.74 31.30
CA ASP A 29 -9.49 -1.49 32.50
C ASP A 29 -9.65 -2.77 33.30
N ALA A 30 -9.95 -3.88 32.62
CA ALA A 30 -10.04 -5.20 33.24
C ALA A 30 -8.70 -5.61 33.87
N TRP A 31 -7.58 -5.46 33.14
CA TRP A 31 -6.24 -5.70 33.68
C TRP A 31 -5.90 -4.80 34.87
N SER A 32 -6.33 -3.53 34.87
CA SER A 32 -6.10 -2.62 35.98
C SER A 32 -6.78 -3.08 37.27
N ILE A 33 -7.97 -3.69 37.18
CA ILE A 33 -8.69 -4.27 38.31
C ILE A 33 -7.92 -5.45 38.87
N LEU A 34 -7.43 -6.35 38.00
CA LEU A 34 -6.62 -7.50 38.40
C LEU A 34 -5.31 -7.10 39.06
N ILE A 35 -4.64 -6.05 38.57
CA ILE A 35 -3.41 -5.51 39.16
C ILE A 35 -3.66 -4.95 40.56
N ARG A 36 -4.73 -4.17 40.76
CA ARG A 36 -5.08 -3.62 42.08
C ARG A 36 -5.36 -4.72 43.08
N GLU A 37 -6.08 -5.75 42.67
CA GLU A 37 -6.37 -6.90 43.51
C GLU A 37 -5.10 -7.70 43.83
N ALA A 38 -4.20 -7.90 42.86
CA ALA A 38 -2.93 -8.59 43.07
C ALA A 38 -2.04 -7.91 44.12
N GLN A 39 -2.04 -6.58 44.19
CA GLN A 39 -1.29 -5.83 45.21
C GLN A 39 -1.81 -6.03 46.64
N ASN A 40 -3.10 -6.37 46.79
CA ASN A 40 -3.74 -6.63 48.08
C ASN A 40 -3.59 -8.09 48.54
N GLN A 41 -3.05 -8.96 47.69
CA GLN A 41 -2.90 -10.39 47.96
C GLN A 41 -1.44 -10.75 48.29
N PRO A 42 -1.20 -11.84 49.05
CA PRO A 42 0.14 -12.38 49.25
C PRO A 42 0.80 -12.76 47.92
N ILE A 43 2.14 -12.66 47.86
CA ILE A 43 2.91 -12.84 46.64
C ILE A 43 2.66 -14.18 45.94
N ASP A 44 2.38 -15.26 46.68
CA ASP A 44 2.17 -16.58 46.07
C ASP A 44 0.89 -16.67 45.25
N LYS A 45 -0.16 -15.91 45.62
CA LYS A 45 -1.39 -15.81 44.85
C LYS A 45 -1.24 -14.76 43.75
N ALA A 46 -0.69 -13.59 44.09
CA ALA A 46 -0.47 -12.49 43.16
C ALA A 46 0.44 -12.88 41.98
N ARG A 47 1.40 -13.78 42.19
CA ARG A 47 2.31 -14.29 41.15
C ARG A 47 1.57 -14.88 39.95
N LYS A 48 0.46 -15.59 40.17
CA LYS A 48 -0.34 -16.16 39.07
C LYS A 48 -0.91 -15.05 38.18
N THR A 49 -1.40 -13.98 38.79
CA THR A 49 -1.93 -12.80 38.08
C THR A 49 -0.82 -12.05 37.35
N TYR A 50 0.33 -11.83 38.00
CA TYR A 50 1.47 -11.15 37.36
C TYR A 50 2.07 -11.95 36.21
N GLU A 51 2.20 -13.27 36.32
CA GLU A 51 2.69 -14.12 35.22
C GLU A 51 1.76 -14.08 34.00
N ARG A 52 0.44 -14.10 34.21
CA ARG A 52 -0.55 -13.87 33.14
C ARG A 52 -0.36 -12.48 32.51
N LEU A 53 -0.20 -11.45 33.32
CA LEU A 53 -0.01 -10.07 32.87
C LEU A 53 1.24 -9.89 32.00
N VAL A 54 2.41 -10.37 32.45
CA VAL A 54 3.68 -10.20 31.70
C VAL A 54 3.79 -11.14 30.51
N THR A 55 2.99 -12.22 30.48
CA THR A 55 2.86 -13.08 29.30
C THR A 55 1.96 -12.43 28.24
N GLN A 56 0.90 -11.74 28.66
CA GLN A 56 0.03 -10.98 27.76
C GLN A 56 0.73 -9.71 27.23
N PHE A 57 1.47 -9.00 28.08
CA PHE A 57 2.17 -7.76 27.75
C PHE A 57 3.68 -7.89 27.96
N PRO A 58 4.39 -8.69 27.14
CA PRO A 58 5.79 -8.99 27.36
C PRO A 58 6.72 -7.78 27.17
N SER A 59 6.26 -6.74 26.46
CA SER A 59 7.03 -5.52 26.22
C SER A 59 6.84 -4.42 27.28
N SER A 60 5.87 -4.55 28.19
CA SER A 60 5.57 -3.50 29.16
C SER A 60 6.55 -3.52 30.33
N GLY A 61 7.56 -2.65 30.27
CA GLY A 61 8.54 -2.49 31.35
C GLY A 61 7.91 -2.09 32.69
N ARG A 62 6.80 -1.34 32.65
CA ARG A 62 6.01 -0.98 33.84
C ARG A 62 5.43 -2.22 34.52
N PHE A 63 4.83 -3.14 33.77
CA PHE A 63 4.25 -4.36 34.35
C PHE A 63 5.31 -5.34 34.85
N TRP A 64 6.42 -5.48 34.12
CA TRP A 64 7.58 -6.23 34.62
C TRP A 64 8.10 -5.66 35.94
N LYS A 65 8.26 -4.33 36.03
CA LYS A 65 8.70 -3.65 37.24
C LYS A 65 7.76 -3.91 38.42
N LEU A 66 6.44 -3.81 38.23
CA LEU A 66 5.46 -4.09 39.30
C LEU A 66 5.62 -5.50 39.86
N PHE A 67 5.82 -6.49 38.99
CA PHE A 67 6.02 -7.87 39.42
C PHE A 67 7.35 -8.05 40.15
N ILE A 68 8.43 -7.46 39.63
CA ILE A 68 9.76 -7.51 40.25
C ILE A 68 9.74 -6.84 41.63
N GLU A 69 9.13 -5.65 41.77
CA GLU A 69 9.01 -4.94 43.04
C GLU A 69 8.20 -5.74 44.08
N ALA A 70 7.16 -6.45 43.63
CA ALA A 70 6.38 -7.34 44.51
C ALA A 70 7.23 -8.51 45.05
N GLU A 71 8.06 -9.14 44.21
CA GLU A 71 8.98 -10.20 44.64
C GLU A 71 10.15 -9.68 45.49
N ILE A 72 10.67 -8.48 45.20
CA ILE A 72 11.68 -7.80 46.03
C ILE A 72 11.10 -7.51 47.42
N LYS A 73 9.86 -7.00 47.51
CA LYS A 73 9.18 -6.74 48.79
C LYS A 73 9.01 -8.01 49.62
N ALA A 74 8.80 -9.16 48.96
CA ALA A 74 8.75 -10.47 49.58
C ALA A 74 10.13 -11.08 49.88
N LYS A 75 11.23 -10.37 49.56
CA LYS A 75 12.63 -10.82 49.72
C LYS A 75 12.98 -12.11 48.96
N ASN A 76 12.29 -12.39 47.86
CA ASN A 76 12.54 -13.57 47.02
C ASN A 76 13.60 -13.27 45.96
N TYR A 77 14.84 -12.95 46.38
CA TYR A 77 15.90 -12.49 45.48
C TYR A 77 16.23 -13.48 44.34
N ASP A 78 16.14 -14.80 44.58
CA ASP A 78 16.38 -15.83 43.55
C ASP A 78 15.35 -15.75 42.40
N LYS A 79 14.09 -15.42 42.72
CA LYS A 79 13.03 -15.25 41.71
C LYS A 79 13.22 -13.95 40.94
N VAL A 80 13.63 -12.88 41.63
CA VAL A 80 13.94 -11.58 41.03
C VAL A 80 15.04 -11.72 39.98
N GLU A 81 16.11 -12.46 40.28
CA GLU A 81 17.18 -12.71 39.31
C GLU A 81 16.68 -13.43 38.05
N LYS A 82 15.81 -14.44 38.23
CA LYS A 82 15.15 -15.13 37.10
C LYS A 82 14.24 -14.22 36.27
N LEU A 83 13.56 -13.26 36.91
CA LEU A 83 12.73 -12.28 36.20
C LEU A 83 13.59 -11.33 35.35
N PHE A 84 14.69 -10.80 35.89
CA PHE A 84 15.62 -9.98 35.11
C PHE A 84 16.21 -10.75 33.92
N GLN A 85 16.59 -12.02 34.10
CA GLN A 85 17.06 -12.86 32.99
C GLN A 85 16.00 -13.05 31.88
N ARG A 86 14.71 -13.06 32.22
CA ARG A 86 13.61 -13.20 31.25
C ARG A 86 13.34 -11.92 30.46
N CYS A 87 13.37 -10.75 31.09
CA CYS A 87 12.85 -9.51 30.50
C CYS A 87 13.90 -8.44 30.17
N LEU A 88 15.02 -8.33 30.91
CA LEU A 88 15.91 -7.15 30.86
C LEU A 88 16.49 -6.89 29.46
N MET A 89 16.87 -7.95 28.76
CA MET A 89 17.43 -7.86 27.40
C MET A 89 16.36 -7.59 26.33
N LYS A 90 15.09 -7.86 26.61
CA LYS A 90 13.98 -7.73 25.65
C LYS A 90 13.24 -6.41 25.81
N VAL A 91 13.36 -5.77 26.97
CA VAL A 91 12.57 -4.59 27.35
C VAL A 91 13.51 -3.46 27.76
N LEU A 92 13.73 -2.52 26.84
CA LEU A 92 14.57 -1.34 27.06
C LEU A 92 13.78 -0.20 27.73
N HIS A 93 13.17 -0.47 28.88
CA HIS A 93 12.41 0.54 29.62
C HIS A 93 13.24 1.17 30.75
N ILE A 94 13.35 2.50 30.79
CA ILE A 94 14.27 3.21 31.71
C ILE A 94 14.09 2.83 33.18
N ASP A 95 12.85 2.72 33.66
CA ASP A 95 12.60 2.39 35.07
C ASP A 95 12.90 0.93 35.43
N LEU A 96 12.86 0.04 34.43
CA LEU A 96 13.21 -1.37 34.63
C LEU A 96 14.72 -1.50 34.84
N TRP A 97 15.52 -0.76 34.07
CA TRP A 97 16.97 -0.71 34.23
C TRP A 97 17.40 -0.02 35.52
N LYS A 98 16.71 1.05 35.95
CA LYS A 98 16.92 1.65 37.28
C LYS A 98 16.58 0.68 38.42
N CYS A 99 15.52 -0.11 38.26
CA CYS A 99 15.16 -1.19 39.20
C CYS A 99 16.25 -2.27 39.26
N TYR A 100 16.78 -2.70 38.11
CA TYR A 100 17.91 -3.64 38.03
C TYR A 100 19.15 -3.13 38.78
N LEU A 101 19.57 -1.89 38.52
CA LEU A 101 20.72 -1.31 39.21
C LEU A 101 20.51 -1.20 40.72
N SER A 102 19.28 -0.89 41.16
CA SER A 102 18.91 -0.86 42.57
C SER A 102 18.99 -2.25 43.21
N TYR A 103 18.50 -3.29 42.52
CA TYR A 103 18.60 -4.68 42.96
C TYR A 103 20.05 -5.13 43.11
N VAL A 104 20.93 -4.83 42.15
CA VAL A 104 22.35 -5.19 42.22
C VAL A 104 23.03 -4.47 43.39
N ARG A 105 22.73 -3.17 43.57
CA ARG A 105 23.24 -2.35 44.67
C ARG A 105 22.88 -2.93 46.04
N GLU A 106 21.62 -3.32 46.24
CA GLU A 106 21.13 -3.88 47.50
C GLU A 106 21.66 -5.30 47.74
N THR A 107 21.53 -6.18 46.75
CA THR A 107 21.77 -7.63 46.93
C THR A 107 23.26 -7.97 46.92
N LYS A 108 24.05 -7.29 46.10
CA LYS A 108 25.48 -7.57 45.93
C LYS A 108 26.36 -6.65 46.78
N GLY A 109 25.79 -5.65 47.46
CA GLY A 109 26.51 -4.62 48.23
C GLY A 109 27.45 -5.14 49.33
N LYS A 110 27.16 -6.32 49.90
CA LYS A 110 27.98 -6.94 50.95
C LYS A 110 29.07 -7.88 50.41
N LEU A 111 29.12 -8.12 49.10
CA LEU A 111 30.10 -9.02 48.52
C LEU A 111 31.48 -8.34 48.42
N PRO A 112 32.59 -9.05 48.65
CA PRO A 112 33.94 -8.51 48.45
C PRO A 112 34.18 -8.02 47.01
N SER A 113 33.58 -8.71 46.03
CA SER A 113 33.61 -8.35 44.60
C SER A 113 32.53 -7.33 44.18
N TYR A 114 31.86 -6.67 45.14
CA TYR A 114 30.81 -5.70 44.86
C TYR A 114 31.27 -4.59 43.91
N LYS A 115 32.46 -4.03 44.16
CA LYS A 115 32.99 -2.90 43.37
C LYS A 115 33.07 -3.23 41.88
N GLU A 116 33.62 -4.40 41.56
CA GLU A 116 33.74 -4.90 40.20
C GLU A 116 32.38 -5.20 39.57
N LYS A 117 31.51 -5.94 40.28
CA LYS A 117 30.18 -6.31 39.77
C LYS A 117 29.27 -5.11 39.55
N MET A 118 29.35 -4.11 40.42
CA MET A 118 28.53 -2.90 40.30
C MET A 118 29.01 -2.01 39.14
N ALA A 119 30.32 -1.87 38.94
CA ALA A 119 30.87 -1.18 37.77
C ALA A 119 30.42 -1.86 36.46
N GLN A 120 30.52 -3.19 36.38
CA GLN A 120 30.04 -3.97 35.24
C GLN A 120 28.53 -3.75 34.98
N ALA A 121 27.72 -3.70 36.04
CA ALA A 121 26.29 -3.46 35.91
C ALA A 121 25.97 -2.05 35.35
N TYR A 122 26.71 -1.02 35.77
CA TYR A 122 26.55 0.32 35.22
C TYR A 122 27.02 0.42 33.77
N ASP A 123 28.19 -0.15 33.44
CA ASP A 123 28.70 -0.17 32.07
C ASP A 123 27.71 -0.88 31.13
N PHE A 124 27.16 -2.01 31.58
CA PHE A 124 26.13 -2.75 30.86
C PHE A 124 24.84 -1.94 30.68
N ALA A 125 24.37 -1.26 31.72
CA ALA A 125 23.19 -0.40 31.61
C ALA A 125 23.43 0.77 30.65
N LEU A 126 24.56 1.46 30.75
CA LEU A 126 24.89 2.58 29.87
C LEU A 126 25.09 2.16 28.40
N ASP A 127 25.49 0.92 28.14
CA ASP A 127 25.57 0.38 26.78
C ASP A 127 24.20 0.14 26.14
N LYS A 128 23.20 -0.28 26.95
CA LYS A 128 21.86 -0.64 26.44
C LYS A 128 20.82 0.48 26.54
N ILE A 129 20.76 1.18 27.66
CA ILE A 129 19.75 2.22 27.96
C ILE A 129 20.38 3.61 28.14
N GLY A 130 21.70 3.74 28.03
CA GLY A 130 22.37 5.02 28.21
C GLY A 130 21.93 6.10 27.22
N MET A 131 21.49 5.73 26.00
CA MET A 131 20.98 6.68 24.99
C MET A 131 19.59 7.23 25.29
N GLU A 132 18.90 6.72 26.31
CA GLU A 132 17.55 7.16 26.67
C GLU A 132 17.56 8.58 27.25
N ILE A 133 16.53 9.37 26.92
CA ILE A 133 16.45 10.79 27.26
C ILE A 133 16.44 11.09 28.77
N MET A 134 15.91 10.18 29.60
CA MET A 134 15.84 10.25 31.07
C MET A 134 16.94 9.41 31.77
N SER A 135 18.01 9.06 31.06
CA SER A 135 19.13 8.25 31.57
C SER A 135 20.10 9.01 32.48
N TYR A 136 20.02 10.34 32.58
CA TYR A 136 20.93 11.20 33.36
C TYR A 136 21.29 10.64 34.74
N GLN A 137 20.30 10.17 35.51
CA GLN A 137 20.54 9.65 36.85
C GLN A 137 21.46 8.42 36.87
N ILE A 138 21.43 7.57 35.83
CA ILE A 138 22.30 6.38 35.73
C ILE A 138 23.76 6.82 35.58
N TRP A 139 24.01 7.87 34.78
CA TRP A 139 25.35 8.44 34.62
C TRP A 139 25.88 8.99 35.95
N VAL A 140 25.06 9.79 36.65
CA VAL A 140 25.44 10.41 37.93
C VAL A 140 25.68 9.35 39.00
N ASP A 141 24.80 8.35 39.12
CA ASP A 141 24.95 7.26 40.08
C ASP A 141 26.24 6.48 39.84
N TYR A 142 26.62 6.25 38.58
CA TYR A 142 27.88 5.58 38.25
C TYR A 142 29.10 6.44 38.58
N ILE A 143 29.06 7.73 38.24
CA ILE A 143 30.14 8.69 38.57
C ILE A 143 30.34 8.78 40.09
N ASN A 144 29.25 8.90 40.85
CA ASN A 144 29.30 8.97 42.31
C ASN A 144 29.83 7.66 42.91
N PHE A 145 29.42 6.52 42.35
CA PHE A 145 29.95 5.22 42.73
C PHE A 145 31.48 5.14 42.50
N LEU A 146 31.97 5.53 41.31
CA LEU A 146 33.41 5.52 41.00
C LEU A 146 34.21 6.49 41.89
N LYS A 147 33.67 7.66 42.20
CA LYS A 147 34.28 8.61 43.16
C LYS A 147 34.35 8.02 44.57
N GLY A 148 33.35 7.26 44.99
CA GLY A 148 33.28 6.60 46.28
C GLY A 148 34.17 5.35 46.42
N VAL A 149 34.79 4.87 45.33
CA VAL A 149 35.77 3.78 45.41
C VAL A 149 37.02 4.29 46.13
N GLU A 150 37.29 3.69 47.28
CA GLU A 150 38.54 3.90 48.03
C GLU A 150 39.75 3.53 47.17
N ALA A 151 40.68 4.48 47.05
CA ALA A 151 41.91 4.37 46.29
C ALA A 151 43.06 4.88 47.17
N VAL A 152 44.03 4.03 47.46
CA VAL A 152 45.17 4.35 48.33
C VAL A 152 46.43 4.43 47.49
N GLY A 153 47.13 5.56 47.57
CA GLY A 153 48.33 5.83 46.79
C GLY A 153 48.05 6.43 45.40
N SER A 154 49.05 7.12 44.87
CA SER A 154 48.89 7.95 43.66
C SER A 154 48.49 7.17 42.40
N TYR A 155 48.94 5.92 42.26
CA TYR A 155 48.57 5.07 41.11
C TYR A 155 47.07 4.73 41.13
N ALA A 156 46.55 4.29 42.27
CA ALA A 156 45.13 3.95 42.42
C ALA A 156 44.23 5.18 42.27
N GLU A 157 44.65 6.34 42.79
CA GLU A 157 43.93 7.61 42.60
C GLU A 157 43.88 8.03 41.13
N ASN A 158 44.97 7.87 40.39
CA ASN A 158 45.01 8.17 38.95
C ASN A 158 44.12 7.21 38.14
N GLN A 159 44.07 5.93 38.52
CA GLN A 159 43.14 4.97 37.92
C GLN A 159 41.68 5.38 38.16
N ARG A 160 41.33 5.83 39.37
CA ARG A 160 40.00 6.38 39.68
C ARG A 160 39.69 7.62 38.84
N ILE A 161 40.63 8.55 38.72
CA ILE A 161 40.51 9.75 37.87
C ILE A 161 40.21 9.35 36.42
N THR A 162 40.98 8.40 35.89
CA THR A 162 40.82 7.90 34.52
C THR A 162 39.45 7.25 34.31
N ALA A 163 38.97 6.46 35.27
CA ALA A 163 37.66 5.83 35.20
C ALA A 163 36.52 6.86 35.23
N VAL A 164 36.54 7.80 36.17
CA VAL A 164 35.51 8.86 36.28
C VAL A 164 35.50 9.75 35.04
N ARG A 165 36.69 10.16 34.56
CA ARG A 165 36.84 10.97 33.34
C ARG A 165 36.24 10.28 32.13
N ARG A 166 36.45 8.96 31.97
CA ARG A 166 35.88 8.18 30.87
C ARG A 166 34.35 8.28 30.83
N VAL A 167 33.69 8.17 31.99
CA VAL A 167 32.23 8.24 32.08
C VAL A 167 31.71 9.64 31.78
N TYR A 168 32.35 10.69 32.31
CA TYR A 168 32.00 12.07 31.98
C TYR A 168 32.15 12.35 30.47
N GLN A 169 33.29 12.01 29.88
CA GLN A 169 33.55 12.27 28.46
C GLN A 169 32.56 11.53 27.55
N ARG A 170 32.16 10.30 27.92
CA ARG A 170 31.12 9.55 27.20
C ARG A 170 29.73 10.20 27.36
N GLY A 171 29.36 10.59 28.58
CA GLY A 171 28.05 11.15 28.87
C GLY A 171 27.84 12.56 28.30
N CYS A 172 28.87 13.40 28.29
CA CYS A 172 28.80 14.78 27.77
C CYS A 172 28.59 14.87 26.24
N VAL A 173 28.69 13.75 25.53
CA VAL A 173 28.43 13.66 24.07
C VAL A 173 27.12 12.93 23.78
N ASN A 174 26.40 12.47 24.82
CA ASN A 174 25.16 11.74 24.68
C ASN A 174 23.93 12.66 24.93
N PRO A 175 23.10 12.94 23.91
CA PRO A 175 21.94 13.81 24.06
C PRO A 175 20.93 13.28 25.08
N MET A 176 20.76 13.99 26.20
CA MET A 176 19.82 13.64 27.28
C MET A 176 19.39 14.88 28.06
N ILE A 177 18.34 14.73 28.87
CA ILE A 177 17.91 15.76 29.82
C ILE A 177 19.01 15.96 30.87
N ASN A 178 19.18 17.21 31.34
CA ASN A 178 20.25 17.60 32.28
C ASN A 178 21.69 17.40 31.77
N ILE A 179 21.93 17.29 30.46
CA ILE A 179 23.30 17.25 29.90
C ILE A 179 24.16 18.46 30.31
N GLU A 180 23.55 19.63 30.47
CA GLU A 180 24.24 20.84 30.95
C GLU A 180 24.75 20.70 32.38
N GLN A 181 23.98 20.03 33.24
CA GLN A 181 24.39 19.77 34.62
C GLN A 181 25.57 18.80 34.65
N LEU A 182 25.53 17.75 33.82
CA LEU A 182 26.65 16.82 33.69
C LEU A 182 27.94 17.51 33.24
N TRP A 183 27.84 18.42 32.27
CA TRP A 183 28.98 19.22 31.80
C TRP A 183 29.54 20.15 32.89
N ARG A 184 28.66 20.84 33.64
CA ARG A 184 29.08 21.68 34.77
C ARG A 184 29.85 20.88 35.82
N ASP A 185 29.37 19.68 36.13
CA ASP A 185 30.02 18.79 37.11
C ASP A 185 31.34 18.22 36.58
N TYR A 186 31.45 17.97 35.26
CA TYR A 186 32.72 17.62 34.61
C TYR A 186 33.74 18.75 34.69
N SER A 187 33.34 19.98 34.38
CA SER A 187 34.24 21.15 34.46
C SER A 187 34.78 21.34 35.87
N LYS A 188 33.91 21.31 36.88
CA LYS A 188 34.31 21.37 38.29
C LYS A 188 35.21 20.21 38.71
N TYR A 189 34.97 19.01 38.16
CA TYR A 189 35.78 17.84 38.45
C TYR A 189 37.21 17.96 37.90
N GLU A 190 37.38 18.41 36.66
CA GLU A 190 38.72 18.63 36.09
C GLU A 190 39.47 19.76 36.81
N GLU A 191 38.78 20.87 37.13
CA GLU A 191 39.33 21.97 37.94
C GLU A 191 39.77 21.50 39.33
N GLY A 192 38.98 20.63 39.96
CA GLY A 192 39.29 20.05 41.26
C GLY A 192 40.48 19.09 41.27
N ILE A 193 40.85 18.49 40.13
CA ILE A 193 42.06 17.66 40.02
C ILE A 193 43.28 18.52 39.69
N ASN A 194 43.20 19.34 38.63
CA ASN A 194 44.29 20.20 38.21
C ASN A 194 43.78 21.40 37.39
N VAL A 195 43.73 22.57 38.04
CA VAL A 195 43.27 23.84 37.46
C VAL A 195 43.99 24.22 36.15
N HIS A 196 45.28 23.91 36.02
CA HIS A 196 46.07 24.29 34.85
C HIS A 196 45.71 23.43 33.62
N LEU A 197 45.59 22.11 33.82
CA LEU A 197 45.23 21.18 32.74
C LEU A 197 43.73 21.21 32.42
N ALA A 198 42.89 21.57 33.40
CA ALA A 198 41.44 21.59 33.25
C ALA A 198 40.98 22.45 32.06
N LYS A 199 41.56 23.64 31.88
CA LYS A 199 41.20 24.53 30.76
C LYS A 199 41.30 23.82 29.41
N LYS A 200 42.44 23.18 29.15
CA LYS A 200 42.66 22.42 27.90
C LYS A 200 41.73 21.21 27.80
N MET A 201 41.60 20.43 28.88
CA MET A 201 40.75 19.22 28.90
C MET A 201 39.26 19.50 28.64
N ILE A 202 38.78 20.68 29.06
CA ILE A 202 37.41 21.14 28.84
C ILE A 202 37.26 21.70 27.42
N GLU A 203 38.21 22.53 26.98
CA GLU A 203 38.21 23.13 25.64
C GLU A 203 38.24 22.09 24.52
N ASP A 204 39.09 21.06 24.64
CA ASP A 204 39.27 19.98 23.66
C ASP A 204 37.96 19.21 23.38
N ARG A 205 37.02 19.18 24.34
CA ARG A 205 35.72 18.47 24.23
C ARG A 205 34.51 19.39 24.07
N SER A 206 34.70 20.70 24.21
CA SER A 206 33.61 21.69 24.25
C SER A 206 32.79 21.70 22.95
N ARG A 207 33.45 21.53 21.79
CA ARG A 207 32.78 21.49 20.48
C ARG A 207 31.75 20.34 20.38
N ASP A 208 32.17 19.13 20.75
CA ASP A 208 31.31 17.95 20.69
C ASP A 208 30.15 18.06 21.69
N TYR A 209 30.43 18.56 22.89
CA TYR A 209 29.40 18.85 23.89
C TYR A 209 28.38 19.87 23.39
N MET A 210 28.80 20.97 22.76
CA MET A 210 27.87 21.97 22.23
C MET A 210 26.97 21.40 21.13
N ASN A 211 27.49 20.48 20.31
CA ASN A 211 26.70 19.74 19.34
C ASN A 211 25.67 18.82 20.02
N ALA A 212 26.11 18.00 20.99
CA ALA A 212 25.23 17.10 21.74
C ALA A 212 24.15 17.85 22.54
N ARG A 213 24.49 19.00 23.13
CA ARG A 213 23.56 19.88 23.84
C ARG A 213 22.49 20.45 22.92
N ARG A 214 22.85 20.88 21.70
CA ARG A 214 21.87 21.34 20.70
C ARG A 214 20.88 20.22 20.38
N VAL A 215 21.41 19.04 20.06
CA VAL A 215 20.59 17.86 19.73
C VAL A 215 19.74 17.41 20.93
N ALA A 216 20.20 17.56 22.16
CA ALA A 216 19.41 17.22 23.36
C ALA A 216 18.11 18.03 23.45
N LYS A 217 18.12 19.31 23.06
CA LYS A 217 16.92 20.17 23.02
C LYS A 217 15.94 19.76 21.91
N GLU A 218 16.48 19.41 20.74
CA GLU A 218 15.69 18.88 19.64
C GLU A 218 15.06 17.52 20.04
N TYR A 219 15.84 16.67 20.72
CA TYR A 219 15.40 15.37 21.22
C TYR A 219 14.27 15.50 22.23
N GLU A 220 14.39 16.43 23.18
CA GLU A 220 13.32 16.75 24.14
C GLU A 220 12.01 17.14 23.43
N THR A 221 12.09 17.87 22.33
CA THR A 221 10.91 18.32 21.58
C THR A 221 10.17 17.16 20.92
N VAL A 222 10.89 16.23 20.28
CA VAL A 222 10.27 15.06 19.61
C VAL A 222 9.81 13.99 20.59
N MET A 223 10.43 13.92 21.77
CA MET A 223 10.02 13.01 22.85
C MET A 223 8.83 13.53 23.65
N LYS A 224 8.54 14.83 23.58
CA LYS A 224 7.39 15.44 24.25
C LYS A 224 6.10 15.02 23.57
N GLY A 225 5.18 14.43 24.35
CA GLY A 225 3.87 13.97 23.87
C GLY A 225 3.82 12.47 23.52
N LEU A 226 4.97 11.81 23.39
CA LEU A 226 5.03 10.35 23.27
C LEU A 226 4.66 9.68 24.58
N ASP A 227 3.71 8.74 24.52
CA ASP A 227 3.49 7.80 25.61
C ASP A 227 4.48 6.65 25.49
N ARG A 228 5.39 6.56 26.47
CA ARG A 228 6.41 5.51 26.59
C ARG A 228 6.01 4.37 27.53
N ASN A 229 4.85 4.49 28.18
CA ASN A 229 4.35 3.56 29.20
C ASN A 229 3.08 2.82 28.76
N ALA A 230 2.44 3.26 27.67
CA ALA A 230 1.28 2.58 27.10
C ALA A 230 1.60 1.09 26.82
N PRO A 231 0.77 0.15 27.31
CA PRO A 231 0.92 -1.25 26.97
C PRO A 231 0.73 -1.48 25.47
N SER A 232 1.48 -2.42 24.90
CA SER A 232 1.31 -2.81 23.50
C SER A 232 0.00 -3.55 23.29
N VAL A 233 -0.82 -3.04 22.38
CA VAL A 233 -2.14 -3.58 22.02
C VAL A 233 -2.22 -3.67 20.49
N PRO A 234 -2.89 -4.69 19.91
CA PRO A 234 -3.15 -4.74 18.48
C PRO A 234 -3.92 -3.51 17.99
N PRO A 235 -3.72 -3.08 16.72
CA PRO A 235 -4.38 -1.89 16.19
C PRO A 235 -5.90 -1.94 16.33
N GLN A 236 -6.47 -0.96 17.02
CA GLN A 236 -7.93 -0.80 17.17
C GLN A 236 -8.48 0.34 16.31
N ASN A 237 -7.61 1.04 15.58
CA ASN A 237 -7.92 2.22 14.77
C ASN A 237 -8.52 3.37 15.59
N SER A 238 -8.11 3.51 16.85
CA SER A 238 -8.52 4.65 17.66
C SER A 238 -7.78 5.93 17.22
N PRO A 239 -8.41 7.12 17.33
CA PRO A 239 -7.77 8.38 16.94
C PRO A 239 -6.53 8.71 17.80
N GLN A 240 -6.55 8.32 19.07
CA GLN A 240 -5.42 8.50 19.98
C GLN A 240 -4.23 7.61 19.61
N GLU A 241 -4.51 6.35 19.23
CA GLU A 241 -3.48 5.43 18.74
C GLU A 241 -2.86 5.95 17.44
N ALA A 242 -3.68 6.37 16.47
CA ALA A 242 -3.17 6.93 15.21
C ALA A 242 -2.28 8.16 15.42
N GLN A 243 -2.67 9.05 16.35
CA GLN A 243 -1.85 10.20 16.74
C GLN A 243 -0.51 9.78 17.37
N GLN A 244 -0.51 8.77 18.26
CA GLN A 244 0.73 8.24 18.84
C GLN A 244 1.63 7.60 17.78
N VAL A 245 1.06 6.83 16.84
CA VAL A 245 1.79 6.25 15.71
C VAL A 245 2.48 7.34 14.88
N GLU A 246 1.78 8.43 14.56
CA GLU A 246 2.36 9.56 13.83
C GLU A 246 3.54 10.20 14.58
N MET A 247 3.39 10.43 15.89
CA MET A 247 4.47 10.97 16.71
C MET A 247 5.68 10.04 16.79
N TRP A 248 5.47 8.72 16.92
CA TRP A 248 6.57 7.74 16.89
C TRP A 248 7.29 7.73 15.55
N LYS A 249 6.56 7.75 14.42
CA LYS A 249 7.15 7.85 13.09
C LYS A 249 7.94 9.14 12.92
N LYS A 250 7.44 10.27 13.43
CA LYS A 250 8.17 11.55 13.43
C LYS A 250 9.47 11.48 14.23
N TYR A 251 9.47 10.85 15.41
CA TYR A 251 10.69 10.64 16.18
C TYR A 251 11.72 9.78 15.42
N ILE A 252 11.29 8.65 14.86
CA ILE A 252 12.16 7.75 14.09
C ILE A 252 12.74 8.46 12.87
N GLN A 253 11.92 9.22 12.13
CA GLN A 253 12.38 10.01 10.98
C GLN A 253 13.36 11.12 11.39
N TRP A 254 13.12 11.79 12.52
CA TRP A 254 14.07 12.78 13.06
C TRP A 254 15.42 12.13 13.37
N GLU A 255 15.45 10.95 14.00
CA GLU A 255 16.71 10.25 14.27
C GLU A 255 17.40 9.80 12.97
N LYS A 256 16.63 9.37 11.96
CA LYS A 256 17.14 9.06 10.60
C LYS A 256 17.71 10.27 9.87
N SER A 257 17.26 11.49 10.18
CA SER A 257 17.78 12.73 9.61
C SER A 257 19.19 13.10 10.10
N ASN A 258 19.77 12.27 10.98
CA ASN A 258 21.10 12.45 11.58
C ASN A 258 21.26 13.82 12.28
N PRO A 259 20.55 14.06 13.39
CA PRO A 259 20.59 15.36 14.10
C PRO A 259 22.00 15.74 14.59
N LEU A 260 22.82 14.72 14.92
CA LEU A 260 24.21 14.89 15.35
C LEU A 260 25.16 15.27 14.22
N ARG A 261 24.73 15.14 12.95
CA ARG A 261 25.53 15.44 11.75
C ARG A 261 26.89 14.74 11.78
N THR A 262 26.87 13.46 12.17
CA THR A 262 28.06 12.61 12.20
C THR A 262 28.17 11.81 10.91
N GLU A 263 29.39 11.50 10.47
CA GLU A 263 29.64 10.61 9.34
C GLU A 263 29.66 9.12 9.76
N ASP A 264 29.69 8.85 11.07
CA ASP A 264 29.69 7.49 11.62
C ASP A 264 28.31 6.83 11.46
N GLN A 265 28.18 6.05 10.40
CA GLN A 265 26.97 5.30 10.10
C GLN A 265 26.60 4.31 11.21
N THR A 266 27.58 3.77 11.95
CA THR A 266 27.29 2.81 13.02
C THR A 266 26.59 3.51 14.19
N LEU A 267 27.01 4.74 14.53
CA LEU A 267 26.37 5.55 15.55
C LEU A 267 24.95 5.98 15.12
N ILE A 268 24.78 6.44 13.88
CA ILE A 268 23.45 6.80 13.33
C ILE A 268 22.52 5.58 13.43
N THR A 269 22.99 4.43 12.94
CA THR A 269 22.17 3.20 12.92
C THR A 269 21.80 2.76 14.33
N LYS A 270 22.75 2.78 15.28
CA LYS A 270 22.46 2.45 16.69
C LYS A 270 21.42 3.37 17.31
N ARG A 271 21.46 4.68 17.02
CA ARG A 271 20.47 5.63 17.55
C ARG A 271 19.08 5.43 16.94
N VAL A 272 19.01 5.23 15.61
CA VAL A 272 17.74 4.93 14.93
C VAL A 272 17.17 3.60 15.42
N MET A 273 18.00 2.57 15.59
CA MET A 273 17.55 1.30 16.15
C MET A 273 17.10 1.45 17.59
N PHE A 274 17.76 2.27 18.41
CA PHE A 274 17.26 2.60 19.74
C PHE A 274 15.87 3.23 19.69
N ALA A 275 15.60 4.14 18.74
CA ALA A 275 14.27 4.71 18.54
C ALA A 275 13.23 3.64 18.16
N TYR A 276 13.58 2.69 17.27
CA TYR A 276 12.74 1.54 16.94
C TYR A 276 12.49 0.64 18.15
N GLU A 277 13.51 0.33 18.95
CA GLU A 277 13.35 -0.48 20.17
C GLU A 277 12.38 0.17 21.15
N GLN A 278 12.47 1.50 21.36
CA GLN A 278 11.52 2.23 22.22
C GLN A 278 10.10 2.17 21.65
N CYS A 279 9.94 2.39 20.35
CA CYS A 279 8.65 2.32 19.67
C CYS A 279 8.01 0.94 19.81
N LEU A 280 8.78 -0.13 19.61
CA LEU A 280 8.33 -1.52 19.70
C LEU A 280 7.89 -1.93 21.11
N LEU A 281 8.26 -1.19 22.16
CA LEU A 281 7.73 -1.43 23.50
C LEU A 281 6.23 -1.13 23.58
N VAL A 282 5.79 -0.09 22.85
CA VAL A 282 4.44 0.48 22.88
C VAL A 282 3.61 0.03 21.68
N LEU A 283 4.20 0.00 20.48
CA LEU A 283 3.53 -0.34 19.22
C LEU A 283 4.01 -1.68 18.67
N GLY A 284 4.42 -2.61 19.53
CA GLY A 284 4.99 -3.89 19.12
C GLY A 284 4.01 -4.84 18.40
N HIS A 285 2.70 -4.57 18.41
CA HIS A 285 1.71 -5.30 17.61
C HIS A 285 1.50 -4.74 16.19
N HIS A 286 2.19 -3.66 15.83
CA HIS A 286 2.14 -3.05 14.50
C HIS A 286 3.20 -3.69 13.58
N PRO A 287 2.82 -4.45 12.53
CA PRO A 287 3.79 -5.17 11.69
C PRO A 287 4.69 -4.25 10.86
N ASP A 288 4.19 -3.07 10.49
CA ASP A 288 4.93 -2.07 9.72
C ASP A 288 6.15 -1.57 10.49
N VAL A 289 6.04 -1.33 11.81
CA VAL A 289 7.19 -0.88 12.64
C VAL A 289 8.32 -1.92 12.64
N TRP A 290 8.00 -3.21 12.78
CA TRP A 290 8.99 -4.29 12.72
C TRP A 290 9.65 -4.39 11.34
N TYR A 291 8.83 -4.30 10.28
CA TYR A 291 9.31 -4.35 8.91
C TYR A 291 10.24 -3.15 8.59
N GLU A 292 9.81 -1.93 8.92
CA GLU A 292 10.60 -0.71 8.71
C GLU A 292 11.93 -0.74 9.48
N ALA A 293 11.95 -1.29 10.70
CA ALA A 293 13.16 -1.45 11.50
C ALA A 293 14.17 -2.40 10.83
N ALA A 294 13.71 -3.58 10.40
CA ALA A 294 14.55 -4.55 9.71
C ALA A 294 15.03 -4.04 8.34
N GLN A 295 14.17 -3.34 7.60
CA GLN A 295 14.51 -2.73 6.32
C GLN A 295 15.58 -1.64 6.48
N TYR A 296 15.51 -0.84 7.55
CA TYR A 296 16.53 0.16 7.85
C TYR A 296 17.89 -0.47 8.18
N LEU A 297 17.91 -1.59 8.91
CA LEU A 297 19.14 -2.36 9.16
C LEU A 297 19.71 -2.96 7.87
N GLU A 298 18.87 -3.51 6.99
CA GLU A 298 19.29 -4.00 5.69
C GLU A 298 19.93 -2.90 4.85
N GLN A 299 19.29 -1.73 4.78
CA GLN A 299 19.82 -0.56 4.08
C GLN A 299 21.16 -0.11 4.67
N SER A 300 21.26 -0.04 6.00
CA SER A 300 22.48 0.36 6.70
C SER A 300 23.61 -0.65 6.51
N SER A 301 23.28 -1.95 6.45
CA SER A 301 24.24 -3.03 6.18
C SER A 301 24.84 -2.90 4.77
N LYS A 302 24.02 -2.66 3.74
CA LYS A 302 24.50 -2.44 2.36
C LYS A 302 25.38 -1.19 2.27
N LEU A 303 24.96 -0.08 2.89
CA LEU A 303 25.72 1.16 2.89
C LEU A 303 27.10 1.02 3.56
N LEU A 304 27.20 0.23 4.64
CA LEU A 304 28.48 -0.05 5.30
C LEU A 304 29.40 -0.92 4.42
N ALA A 305 28.84 -1.89 3.69
CA ALA A 305 29.61 -2.70 2.75
C ALA A 305 30.20 -1.83 1.63
N GLU A 306 29.43 -0.88 1.09
CA GLU A 306 29.89 0.08 0.08
C GLU A 306 31.03 0.97 0.60
N LYS A 307 30.98 1.37 1.87
CA LYS A 307 32.04 2.15 2.53
C LYS A 307 33.26 1.31 2.95
N GLY A 308 33.25 -0.01 2.72
CA GLY A 308 34.35 -0.93 3.04
C GLY A 308 34.34 -1.52 4.46
N ASP A 309 33.34 -1.22 5.29
CA ASP A 309 33.20 -1.77 6.65
C ASP A 309 32.40 -3.08 6.64
N MET A 310 33.04 -4.14 6.18
CA MET A 310 32.42 -5.47 6.01
C MET A 310 32.03 -6.12 7.34
N ASN A 311 32.76 -5.85 8.42
CA ASN A 311 32.50 -6.45 9.73
C ASN A 311 31.20 -5.89 10.34
N ASN A 312 31.04 -4.56 10.38
CA ASN A 312 29.81 -3.96 10.88
C ASN A 312 28.64 -4.16 9.90
N SER A 313 28.90 -4.23 8.59
CA SER A 313 27.88 -4.60 7.61
C SER A 313 27.26 -5.95 7.92
N LYS A 314 28.08 -6.99 8.14
CA LYS A 314 27.58 -8.33 8.49
C LYS A 314 26.84 -8.33 9.83
N LEU A 315 27.35 -7.60 10.82
CA LEU A 315 26.67 -7.46 12.13
C LEU A 315 25.24 -6.92 11.97
N PHE A 316 25.04 -5.85 11.20
CA PHE A 316 23.70 -5.31 10.97
C PHE A 316 22.82 -6.20 10.08
N SER A 317 23.41 -6.97 9.16
CA SER A 317 22.67 -7.98 8.40
C SER A 317 22.16 -9.12 9.30
N ASP A 318 22.97 -9.60 10.23
CA ASP A 318 22.54 -10.61 11.20
C ASP A 318 21.51 -10.02 12.19
N GLU A 319 21.67 -8.77 12.62
CA GLU A 319 20.69 -8.10 13.48
C GLU A 319 19.34 -7.87 12.77
N ALA A 320 19.33 -7.58 11.47
CA ALA A 320 18.08 -7.44 10.69
C ALA A 320 17.26 -8.74 10.73
N ALA A 321 17.92 -9.90 10.58
CA ALA A 321 17.29 -11.21 10.75
C ALA A 321 16.76 -11.41 12.17
N ASN A 322 17.50 -10.93 13.18
CA ASN A 322 17.09 -11.01 14.58
C ASN A 322 15.83 -10.17 14.88
N ILE A 323 15.66 -9.00 14.25
CA ILE A 323 14.42 -8.21 14.35
C ILE A 323 13.22 -9.02 13.86
N TYR A 324 13.33 -9.67 12.71
CA TYR A 324 12.27 -10.54 12.20
C TYR A 324 12.00 -11.74 13.11
N GLU A 325 13.04 -12.47 13.55
CA GLU A 325 12.89 -13.63 14.44
C GLU A 325 12.24 -13.24 15.77
N ARG A 326 12.57 -12.07 16.32
CA ARG A 326 11.93 -11.51 17.52
C ARG A 326 10.46 -11.21 17.27
N ALA A 327 10.11 -10.59 16.15
CA ALA A 327 8.72 -10.23 15.83
C ALA A 327 7.82 -11.48 15.82
N ILE A 328 8.22 -12.52 15.07
CA ILE A 328 7.45 -13.77 14.95
C ILE A 328 7.60 -14.69 16.17
N GLY A 329 8.64 -14.52 16.98
CA GLY A 329 8.88 -15.31 18.20
C GLY A 329 8.16 -14.77 19.45
N THR A 330 7.80 -13.49 19.47
CA THR A 330 7.25 -12.81 20.66
C THR A 330 5.79 -12.40 20.47
N LEU A 331 5.53 -11.26 19.85
CA LEU A 331 4.21 -10.61 19.78
C LEU A 331 3.38 -11.08 18.59
N LEU A 332 4.00 -11.26 17.42
CA LEU A 332 3.30 -11.41 16.12
C LEU A 332 3.44 -12.81 15.53
N LYS A 333 3.19 -13.84 16.35
CA LYS A 333 3.40 -15.26 16.01
C LYS A 333 2.57 -15.77 14.82
N LYS A 334 1.43 -15.15 14.52
CA LYS A 334 0.51 -15.57 13.43
C LYS A 334 0.51 -14.61 12.24
N ASN A 335 1.34 -13.58 12.27
CA ASN A 335 1.32 -12.53 11.25
C ASN A 335 2.06 -12.99 9.98
N MET A 336 1.33 -13.39 8.94
CA MET A 336 1.93 -13.91 7.69
C MET A 336 2.88 -12.93 7.01
N LEU A 337 2.60 -11.61 7.08
CA LEU A 337 3.40 -10.58 6.43
C LEU A 337 4.86 -10.63 6.90
N LEU A 338 5.10 -10.64 8.22
CA LEU A 338 6.45 -10.67 8.77
C LEU A 338 7.18 -11.99 8.49
N TYR A 339 6.46 -13.11 8.41
CA TYR A 339 7.05 -14.38 7.98
C TYR A 339 7.52 -14.33 6.52
N PHE A 340 6.71 -13.74 5.63
CA PHE A 340 7.09 -13.59 4.22
C PHE A 340 8.26 -12.62 4.06
N SER A 341 8.23 -11.46 4.74
CA SER A 341 9.35 -10.53 4.74
C SER A 341 10.62 -11.16 5.28
N PHE A 342 10.54 -11.99 6.33
CA PHE A 342 11.70 -12.69 6.87
C PHE A 342 12.24 -13.76 5.90
N ALA A 343 11.33 -14.53 5.28
CA ALA A 343 11.70 -15.53 4.28
C ALA A 343 12.38 -14.89 3.07
N ASP A 344 11.82 -13.81 2.53
CA ASP A 344 12.39 -13.07 1.41
C ASP A 344 13.74 -12.43 1.81
N TYR A 345 13.88 -11.96 3.05
CA TYR A 345 15.15 -11.45 3.58
C TYR A 345 16.24 -12.53 3.62
N GLU A 346 15.94 -13.72 4.14
CA GLU A 346 16.91 -14.83 4.17
C GLU A 346 17.18 -15.42 2.78
N GLU A 347 16.21 -15.38 1.85
CA GLU A 347 16.41 -15.69 0.43
C GLU A 347 17.40 -14.70 -0.20
N SER A 348 17.28 -13.40 0.07
CA SER A 348 18.21 -12.37 -0.44
C SER A 348 19.66 -12.58 0.03
N ARG A 349 19.82 -13.23 1.19
CA ARG A 349 21.11 -13.62 1.78
C ARG A 349 21.60 -15.00 1.32
N MET A 350 20.87 -15.63 0.39
CA MET A 350 21.13 -16.97 -0.14
C MET A 350 21.10 -18.09 0.93
N LYS A 351 20.38 -17.88 2.03
CA LYS A 351 20.24 -18.85 3.14
C LYS A 351 18.96 -19.70 2.96
N TYR A 352 18.88 -20.42 1.83
CA TYR A 352 17.66 -21.14 1.42
C TYR A 352 17.15 -22.16 2.45
N GLU A 353 18.04 -22.89 3.13
CA GLU A 353 17.63 -23.84 4.18
C GLU A 353 16.90 -23.15 5.35
N LYS A 354 17.34 -21.94 5.72
CA LYS A 354 16.66 -21.14 6.75
C LYS A 354 15.27 -20.71 6.26
N VAL A 355 15.11 -20.38 4.98
CA VAL A 355 13.81 -20.03 4.38
C VAL A 355 12.80 -21.18 4.52
N HIS A 356 13.20 -22.43 4.23
CA HIS A 356 12.36 -23.59 4.48
C HIS A 356 11.91 -23.69 5.95
N SER A 357 12.85 -23.48 6.89
CA SER A 357 12.52 -23.51 8.32
C SER A 357 11.49 -22.44 8.72
N ILE A 358 11.55 -21.25 8.11
CA ILE A 358 10.63 -20.14 8.38
C ILE A 358 9.21 -20.48 7.89
N TYR A 359 9.07 -20.95 6.65
CA TYR A 359 7.77 -21.37 6.11
C TYR A 359 7.18 -22.55 6.88
N ASN A 360 7.99 -23.57 7.20
CA ASN A 360 7.53 -24.72 7.98
C ASN A 360 7.11 -24.32 9.41
N LYS A 361 7.81 -23.36 10.04
CA LYS A 361 7.43 -22.81 11.36
C LYS A 361 6.06 -22.16 11.32
N LEU A 362 5.71 -21.46 10.24
CA LEU A 362 4.37 -20.90 10.05
C LEU A 362 3.32 -22.00 9.82
N LEU A 363 3.61 -22.96 8.94
CA LEU A 363 2.70 -24.07 8.62
C LEU A 363 2.38 -24.97 9.83
N ALA A 364 3.29 -25.04 10.80
CA ALA A 364 3.11 -25.76 12.06
C ALA A 364 2.08 -25.13 13.01
N ILE A 365 1.67 -23.88 12.78
CA ILE A 365 0.61 -23.23 13.55
C ILE A 365 -0.73 -23.78 13.08
N GLU A 366 -1.57 -24.27 13.99
CA GLU A 366 -2.82 -24.97 13.64
C GLU A 366 -3.89 -24.04 13.05
N ASP A 367 -4.04 -22.85 13.62
CA ASP A 367 -5.15 -21.93 13.38
C ASP A 367 -4.82 -20.77 12.41
N ILE A 368 -4.18 -21.12 11.30
CA ILE A 368 -3.95 -20.21 10.17
C ILE A 368 -4.60 -20.76 8.90
N ASP A 369 -4.82 -19.89 7.91
CA ASP A 369 -5.06 -20.33 6.53
C ASP A 369 -3.72 -20.57 5.83
N PRO A 370 -3.27 -21.83 5.65
CA PRO A 370 -1.97 -22.10 5.05
C PRO A 370 -1.98 -21.88 3.53
N THR A 371 -3.13 -21.59 2.91
CA THR A 371 -3.23 -21.45 1.45
C THR A 371 -2.28 -20.39 0.91
N LEU A 372 -2.28 -19.20 1.52
CA LEU A 372 -1.39 -18.12 1.11
C LEU A 372 0.07 -18.45 1.40
N VAL A 373 0.32 -19.15 2.52
CA VAL A 373 1.66 -19.61 2.92
C VAL A 373 2.23 -20.59 1.89
N TYR A 374 1.44 -21.58 1.47
CA TYR A 374 1.84 -22.53 0.42
C TYR A 374 2.03 -21.86 -0.94
N ILE A 375 1.20 -20.88 -1.29
CA ILE A 375 1.38 -20.07 -2.51
C ILE A 375 2.74 -19.39 -2.50
N GLN A 376 3.08 -18.68 -1.42
CA GLN A 376 4.35 -17.96 -1.32
C GLN A 376 5.54 -18.93 -1.23
N TYR A 377 5.42 -19.99 -0.44
CA TYR A 377 6.45 -21.01 -0.28
C TYR A 377 6.74 -21.75 -1.60
N MET A 378 5.71 -22.07 -2.38
CA MET A 378 5.85 -22.67 -3.71
C MET A 378 6.53 -21.71 -4.69
N LYS A 379 6.19 -20.40 -4.65
CA LYS A 379 6.86 -19.36 -5.45
C LYS A 379 8.35 -19.29 -5.14
N PHE A 380 8.71 -19.28 -3.85
CA PHE A 380 10.11 -19.35 -3.40
C PHE A 380 10.81 -20.60 -3.94
N ALA A 381 10.28 -21.79 -3.65
CA ALA A 381 10.90 -23.06 -4.01
C ALA A 381 11.15 -23.16 -5.53
N ARG A 382 10.19 -22.71 -6.36
CA ARG A 382 10.39 -22.67 -7.81
C ARG A 382 11.44 -21.63 -8.24
N ARG A 383 11.44 -20.44 -7.62
CA ARG A 383 12.33 -19.32 -7.98
C ARG A 383 13.78 -19.59 -7.59
N ALA A 384 14.03 -20.16 -6.42
CA ALA A 384 15.37 -20.39 -5.88
C ALA A 384 15.92 -21.79 -6.20
N GLU A 385 15.08 -22.83 -6.26
CA GLU A 385 15.52 -24.23 -6.33
C GLU A 385 14.99 -25.00 -7.55
N GLY A 386 14.16 -24.35 -8.37
CA GLY A 386 13.64 -24.89 -9.62
C GLY A 386 12.33 -25.68 -9.50
N ILE A 387 11.87 -26.19 -10.65
CA ILE A 387 10.50 -26.71 -10.85
C ILE A 387 10.20 -27.92 -9.94
N LYS A 388 11.15 -28.84 -9.78
CA LYS A 388 10.96 -30.06 -8.96
C LYS A 388 10.71 -29.73 -7.49
N SER A 389 11.42 -28.74 -6.94
CA SER A 389 11.19 -28.29 -5.57
C SER A 389 9.81 -27.67 -5.42
N GLY A 390 9.42 -26.77 -6.34
CA GLY A 390 8.07 -26.20 -6.38
C GLY A 390 6.94 -27.25 -6.39
N ARG A 391 7.07 -28.31 -7.21
CA ARG A 391 6.12 -29.43 -7.25
C ARG A 391 6.08 -30.22 -5.94
N THR A 392 7.20 -30.32 -5.23
CA THR A 392 7.25 -30.96 -3.90
C THR A 392 6.45 -30.15 -2.87
N ILE A 393 6.54 -28.82 -2.92
CA ILE A 393 5.73 -27.95 -2.06
C ILE A 393 4.24 -28.04 -2.43
N PHE A 394 3.91 -28.06 -3.73
CA PHE A 394 2.54 -28.27 -4.17
C PHE A 394 1.97 -29.60 -3.67
N LYS A 395 2.77 -30.69 -3.71
CA LYS A 395 2.35 -31.98 -3.15
C LYS A 395 1.95 -31.84 -1.66
N LYS A 396 2.80 -31.21 -0.83
CA LYS A 396 2.49 -30.95 0.58
C LYS A 396 1.22 -30.12 0.76
N ALA A 397 1.03 -29.09 -0.07
CA ALA A 397 -0.16 -28.24 -0.01
C ALA A 397 -1.47 -28.99 -0.28
N ARG A 398 -1.44 -30.02 -1.14
CA ARG A 398 -2.62 -30.86 -1.41
C ARG A 398 -2.95 -31.83 -0.27
N GLU A 399 -1.94 -32.23 0.50
CA GLU A 399 -2.06 -33.14 1.65
C GLU A 399 -2.57 -32.42 2.91
N ASP A 400 -2.39 -31.10 3.00
CA ASP A 400 -2.97 -30.28 4.08
C ASP A 400 -4.47 -30.01 3.84
N LEU A 401 -5.31 -30.44 4.79
CA LEU A 401 -6.76 -30.31 4.76
C LEU A 401 -7.26 -28.86 4.85
N ARG A 402 -6.47 -27.96 5.45
CA ARG A 402 -6.81 -26.55 5.63
C ARG A 402 -6.67 -25.73 4.35
N THR A 403 -6.00 -26.29 3.33
CA THR A 403 -5.69 -25.60 2.08
C THR A 403 -6.94 -25.38 1.22
N ARG A 404 -7.10 -24.14 0.74
CA ARG A 404 -8.17 -23.69 -0.16
C ARG A 404 -7.74 -23.73 -1.63
N HIS A 405 -8.71 -23.48 -2.51
CA HIS A 405 -8.60 -23.61 -3.97
C HIS A 405 -7.48 -22.75 -4.62
N HIS A 406 -7.11 -21.60 -4.04
CA HIS A 406 -6.14 -20.66 -4.62
C HIS A 406 -4.76 -21.27 -4.93
N VAL A 407 -4.33 -22.30 -4.17
CA VAL A 407 -3.04 -22.94 -4.42
C VAL A 407 -3.00 -23.69 -5.75
N TYR A 408 -4.14 -24.28 -6.17
CA TYR A 408 -4.25 -25.01 -7.44
C TYR A 408 -4.17 -24.04 -8.63
N VAL A 409 -4.86 -22.91 -8.53
CA VAL A 409 -4.77 -21.82 -9.52
C VAL A 409 -3.32 -21.37 -9.66
N THR A 410 -2.66 -21.08 -8.54
CA THR A 410 -1.27 -20.62 -8.55
C THR A 410 -0.33 -21.67 -9.15
N ALA A 411 -0.48 -22.95 -8.77
CA ALA A 411 0.37 -24.02 -9.28
C ALA A 411 0.22 -24.21 -10.80
N ALA A 412 -1.01 -24.18 -11.30
CA ALA A 412 -1.28 -24.29 -12.74
C ALA A 412 -0.69 -23.10 -13.52
N LEU A 413 -0.90 -21.88 -13.03
CA LEU A 413 -0.34 -20.67 -13.66
C LEU A 413 1.19 -20.64 -13.57
N MET A 414 1.80 -21.18 -12.51
CA MET A 414 3.25 -21.30 -12.41
C MET A 414 3.83 -22.25 -13.45
N GLU A 415 3.19 -23.38 -13.71
CA GLU A 415 3.60 -24.28 -14.80
C GLU A 415 3.41 -23.59 -16.16
N TYR A 416 2.25 -22.98 -16.40
CA TYR A 416 2.00 -22.29 -17.66
C TYR A 416 2.97 -21.13 -17.92
N TYR A 417 3.16 -20.22 -16.97
CA TYR A 417 3.99 -19.03 -17.20
C TYR A 417 5.49 -19.32 -17.14
N CYS A 418 5.93 -20.24 -16.29
CA CYS A 418 7.36 -20.51 -16.09
C CYS A 418 7.87 -21.71 -16.88
N SER A 419 7.20 -22.86 -16.84
CA SER A 419 7.63 -24.07 -17.58
C SER A 419 7.09 -24.11 -19.01
N LYS A 420 6.13 -23.23 -19.35
CA LYS A 420 5.44 -23.19 -20.65
C LYS A 420 4.67 -24.48 -20.97
N ASP A 421 4.41 -25.31 -19.97
CA ASP A 421 3.71 -26.58 -20.12
C ASP A 421 2.20 -26.42 -19.94
N LYS A 422 1.49 -26.34 -21.08
CA LYS A 422 0.02 -26.26 -21.10
C LYS A 422 -0.64 -27.55 -20.61
N SER A 423 -0.04 -28.71 -20.85
CA SER A 423 -0.62 -30.01 -20.48
C SER A 423 -0.65 -30.18 -18.97
N VAL A 424 0.45 -29.85 -18.29
CA VAL A 424 0.52 -29.91 -16.83
C VAL A 424 -0.38 -28.86 -16.20
N ALA A 425 -0.40 -27.63 -16.71
CA ALA A 425 -1.31 -26.60 -16.22
C ALA A 425 -2.79 -27.02 -16.33
N PHE A 426 -3.20 -27.53 -17.48
CA PHE A 426 -4.55 -28.07 -17.69
C PHE A 426 -4.87 -29.22 -16.72
N LYS A 427 -3.95 -30.17 -16.54
CA LYS A 427 -4.13 -31.29 -15.57
C LYS A 427 -4.28 -30.80 -14.13
N ILE A 428 -3.57 -29.75 -13.72
CA ILE A 428 -3.69 -29.18 -12.38
C ILE A 428 -5.06 -28.49 -12.21
N PHE A 429 -5.53 -27.78 -13.23
CA PHE A 429 -6.87 -27.18 -13.21
C PHE A 429 -7.98 -28.24 -13.18
N GLU A 430 -7.90 -29.29 -14.00
CA GLU A 430 -8.86 -30.40 -13.95
C GLU A 430 -8.84 -31.13 -12.59
N LEU A 431 -7.65 -31.28 -11.99
CA LEU A 431 -7.53 -31.87 -10.65
C LEU A 431 -8.20 -31.00 -9.58
N GLY A 432 -8.00 -29.68 -9.64
CA GLY A 432 -8.63 -28.77 -8.69
C GLY A 432 -10.13 -28.64 -8.92
N LEU A 433 -10.61 -28.69 -10.17
CA LEU A 433 -12.04 -28.65 -10.49
C LEU A 433 -12.81 -29.82 -9.89
N LYS A 434 -12.20 -31.01 -9.82
CA LYS A 434 -12.79 -32.17 -9.14
C LYS A 434 -13.01 -31.95 -7.64
N LYS A 435 -12.19 -31.10 -6.99
CA LYS A 435 -12.23 -30.86 -5.54
C LYS A 435 -12.96 -29.57 -5.16
N TYR A 436 -12.87 -28.53 -5.99
CA TYR A 436 -13.36 -27.17 -5.72
C TYR A 436 -14.30 -26.65 -6.82
N GLY A 437 -15.00 -27.57 -7.52
CA GLY A 437 -15.95 -27.24 -8.58
C GLY A 437 -17.26 -26.59 -8.11
N ASP A 438 -17.39 -26.38 -6.80
CA ASP A 438 -18.45 -25.65 -6.12
C ASP A 438 -18.07 -24.20 -5.78
N ILE A 439 -16.81 -23.81 -6.03
CA ILE A 439 -16.28 -22.47 -5.73
C ILE A 439 -16.25 -21.59 -7.00
N PRO A 440 -17.07 -20.53 -7.09
CA PRO A 440 -17.09 -19.63 -8.24
C PRO A 440 -15.72 -19.04 -8.58
N GLU A 441 -14.98 -18.56 -7.58
CA GLU A 441 -13.68 -17.90 -7.76
C GLU A 441 -12.65 -18.82 -8.42
N TYR A 442 -12.70 -20.12 -8.10
CA TYR A 442 -11.82 -21.12 -8.70
C TYR A 442 -12.13 -21.33 -10.18
N ILE A 443 -13.42 -21.46 -10.49
CA ILE A 443 -13.90 -21.66 -11.85
C ILE A 443 -13.58 -20.44 -12.72
N LEU A 444 -13.82 -19.23 -12.20
CA LEU A 444 -13.51 -17.98 -12.91
C LEU A 444 -12.02 -17.88 -13.23
N ALA A 445 -11.15 -18.23 -12.29
CA ALA A 445 -9.71 -18.26 -12.55
C ALA A 445 -9.31 -19.31 -13.61
N TYR A 446 -10.01 -20.44 -13.67
CA TYR A 446 -9.77 -21.47 -14.69
C TYR A 446 -10.29 -21.03 -16.07
N ILE A 447 -11.47 -20.42 -16.13
CA ILE A 447 -12.04 -19.83 -17.34
C ILE A 447 -11.12 -18.74 -17.89
N ASP A 448 -10.64 -17.85 -17.02
CA ASP A 448 -9.72 -16.80 -17.42
C ASP A 448 -8.44 -17.40 -18.02
N TYR A 449 -7.89 -18.46 -17.43
CA TYR A 449 -6.76 -19.17 -18.00
C TYR A 449 -7.03 -19.72 -19.41
N LEU A 450 -8.14 -20.43 -19.62
CA LEU A 450 -8.50 -20.99 -20.95
C LEU A 450 -8.80 -19.90 -21.98
N SER A 451 -9.43 -18.81 -21.56
CA SER A 451 -9.75 -17.67 -22.43
C SER A 451 -8.47 -17.01 -22.96
N HIS A 452 -7.43 -16.88 -22.12
CA HIS A 452 -6.12 -16.36 -22.55
C HIS A 452 -5.35 -17.32 -23.48
N LEU A 453 -5.73 -18.60 -23.55
CA LEU A 453 -5.15 -19.54 -24.53
C LEU A 453 -5.77 -19.42 -25.92
N ASN A 454 -6.83 -18.60 -26.07
CA ASN A 454 -7.59 -18.45 -27.30
C ASN A 454 -8.17 -19.79 -27.81
N GLU A 455 -8.53 -20.68 -26.87
CA GLU A 455 -9.18 -21.95 -27.15
C GLU A 455 -10.68 -21.82 -26.92
N ASP A 456 -11.37 -21.20 -27.89
CA ASP A 456 -12.79 -20.85 -27.80
C ASP A 456 -13.67 -22.09 -27.57
N ASN A 457 -13.39 -23.19 -28.26
CA ASN A 457 -14.14 -24.42 -28.10
C ASN A 457 -14.00 -24.99 -26.68
N ASN A 458 -12.77 -25.04 -26.14
CA ASN A 458 -12.52 -25.59 -24.81
C ASN A 458 -13.08 -24.69 -23.71
N THR A 459 -13.01 -23.37 -23.89
CA THR A 459 -13.59 -22.40 -22.96
C THR A 459 -15.12 -22.53 -22.92
N ARG A 460 -15.78 -22.66 -24.08
CA ARG A 460 -17.23 -22.90 -24.16
C ARG A 460 -17.64 -24.23 -23.52
N VAL A 461 -16.89 -25.30 -23.78
CA VAL A 461 -17.12 -26.61 -23.16
C VAL A 461 -16.98 -26.53 -21.63
N LEU A 462 -16.03 -25.76 -21.12
CA LEU A 462 -15.89 -25.55 -19.68
C LEU A 462 -17.10 -24.81 -19.09
N PHE A 463 -17.55 -23.72 -19.72
CA PHE A 463 -18.75 -22.99 -19.29
C PHE A 463 -19.97 -23.92 -19.20
N GLU A 464 -20.22 -24.69 -20.26
CA GLU A 464 -21.35 -25.61 -20.30
C GLU A 464 -21.23 -26.72 -19.24
N ARG A 465 -20.03 -27.28 -19.05
CA ARG A 465 -19.79 -28.31 -18.05
C ARG A 465 -20.05 -27.79 -16.64
N VAL A 466 -19.54 -26.60 -16.29
CA VAL A 466 -19.74 -26.02 -14.95
C VAL A 466 -21.23 -25.74 -14.70
N LEU A 467 -21.92 -25.11 -15.65
CA LEU A 467 -23.29 -24.66 -15.47
C LEU A 467 -24.32 -25.80 -15.55
N THR A 468 -23.93 -26.97 -16.09
CA THR A 468 -24.82 -28.14 -16.25
C THR A 468 -24.50 -29.27 -15.26
N SER A 469 -23.25 -29.40 -14.80
CA SER A 469 -22.82 -30.52 -13.93
C SER A 469 -23.46 -30.52 -12.54
N GLY A 470 -24.06 -29.41 -12.11
CA GLY A 470 -24.68 -29.28 -10.79
C GLY A 470 -23.69 -29.21 -9.63
N SER A 471 -22.37 -29.19 -9.89
CA SER A 471 -21.36 -29.02 -8.84
C SER A 471 -21.38 -27.62 -8.22
N LEU A 472 -21.77 -26.62 -9.02
CA LEU A 472 -21.93 -25.24 -8.59
C LEU A 472 -23.41 -24.94 -8.36
N SER A 473 -23.75 -24.48 -7.16
CA SER A 473 -25.12 -24.06 -6.83
C SER A 473 -25.55 -22.87 -7.72
N PRO A 474 -26.74 -22.91 -8.34
CA PRO A 474 -27.22 -21.86 -9.24
C PRO A 474 -27.10 -20.46 -8.65
N GLU A 475 -27.39 -20.29 -7.35
CA GLU A 475 -27.38 -19.00 -6.64
C GLU A 475 -25.99 -18.35 -6.63
N LYS A 476 -24.92 -19.16 -6.67
CA LYS A 476 -23.52 -18.69 -6.68
C LYS A 476 -22.94 -18.59 -8.10
N SER A 477 -23.70 -19.01 -9.12
CA SER A 477 -23.22 -19.07 -10.51
C SER A 477 -23.32 -17.75 -11.28
N GLY A 478 -23.87 -16.68 -10.66
CA GLY A 478 -24.16 -15.42 -11.33
C GLY A 478 -22.94 -14.78 -12.01
N GLU A 479 -21.77 -14.85 -11.38
CA GLU A 479 -20.51 -14.35 -11.95
C GLU A 479 -20.02 -15.20 -13.14
N VAL A 480 -20.26 -16.52 -13.10
CA VAL A 480 -19.91 -17.43 -14.20
C VAL A 480 -20.78 -17.12 -15.42
N TRP A 481 -22.08 -16.88 -15.22
CA TRP A 481 -22.97 -16.44 -16.30
C TRP A 481 -22.58 -15.08 -16.88
N ALA A 482 -22.17 -14.12 -16.04
CA ALA A 482 -21.70 -12.83 -16.50
C ALA A 482 -20.44 -12.95 -17.38
N ARG A 483 -19.47 -13.78 -16.96
CA ARG A 483 -18.29 -14.09 -17.79
C ARG A 483 -18.63 -14.86 -19.05
N PHE A 484 -19.63 -15.75 -19.02
CA PHE A 484 -20.06 -16.48 -20.21
C PHE A 484 -20.66 -15.54 -21.27
N LEU A 485 -21.47 -14.56 -20.85
CA LEU A 485 -22.00 -13.53 -21.74
C LEU A 485 -20.88 -12.64 -22.33
N ALA A 486 -19.93 -12.21 -21.50
CA ALA A 486 -18.79 -11.43 -21.98
C ALA A 486 -17.95 -12.22 -23.01
N PHE A 487 -17.77 -13.52 -22.78
CA PHE A 487 -17.09 -14.42 -23.71
C PHE A 487 -17.85 -14.55 -25.05
N GLU A 488 -19.14 -14.89 -25.02
CA GLU A 488 -19.94 -14.99 -26.25
C GLU A 488 -20.08 -13.64 -26.99
N SER A 489 -20.04 -12.51 -26.26
CA SER A 489 -20.03 -11.19 -26.88
C SER A 489 -18.75 -10.88 -27.65
N ASN A 490 -17.61 -11.48 -27.27
CA ASN A 490 -16.32 -11.21 -27.90
C ASN A 490 -16.07 -12.10 -29.14
N ILE A 491 -16.48 -13.37 -29.07
CA ILE A 491 -16.14 -14.37 -30.10
C ILE A 491 -17.34 -15.00 -30.80
N GLY A 492 -18.53 -14.91 -30.21
CA GLY A 492 -19.74 -15.57 -30.67
C GLY A 492 -20.54 -14.73 -31.66
N ASP A 493 -21.80 -15.12 -31.86
CA ASP A 493 -22.77 -14.38 -32.65
C ASP A 493 -23.94 -13.91 -31.79
N LEU A 494 -24.78 -13.01 -32.31
CA LEU A 494 -25.93 -12.52 -31.54
C LEU A 494 -26.87 -13.66 -31.13
N ALA A 495 -26.96 -14.73 -31.92
CA ALA A 495 -27.80 -15.87 -31.61
C ALA A 495 -27.29 -16.65 -30.38
N SER A 496 -25.98 -16.82 -30.22
CA SER A 496 -25.36 -17.47 -29.05
C SER A 496 -25.58 -16.63 -27.79
N ILE A 497 -25.39 -15.31 -27.88
CA ILE A 497 -25.62 -14.37 -26.77
C ILE A 497 -27.08 -14.47 -26.29
N LEU A 498 -28.06 -14.37 -27.20
CA LEU A 498 -29.49 -14.46 -26.85
C LEU A 498 -29.87 -15.82 -26.22
N LYS A 499 -29.20 -16.92 -26.61
CA LYS A 499 -29.41 -18.23 -25.99
C LYS A 499 -28.89 -18.25 -24.55
N VAL A 500 -27.69 -17.71 -24.31
CA VAL A 500 -27.10 -17.62 -22.96
C VAL A 500 -27.91 -16.68 -22.08
N GLU A 501 -28.36 -15.53 -22.58
CA GLU A 501 -29.22 -14.59 -21.85
C GLU A 501 -30.53 -15.24 -21.38
N ARG A 502 -31.22 -15.98 -22.26
CA ARG A 502 -32.45 -16.69 -21.90
C ARG A 502 -32.22 -17.76 -20.83
N ARG A 503 -31.11 -18.51 -20.94
CA ARG A 503 -30.74 -19.52 -19.93
C ARG A 503 -30.37 -18.89 -18.59
N ARG A 504 -29.58 -17.81 -18.60
CA ARG A 504 -29.25 -17.02 -17.39
C ARG A 504 -30.52 -16.50 -16.73
N PHE A 505 -31.44 -15.92 -17.50
CA PHE A 505 -32.73 -15.45 -16.96
C PHE A 505 -33.54 -16.58 -16.34
N THR A 506 -33.61 -17.74 -16.98
CA THR A 506 -34.32 -18.91 -16.45
C THR A 506 -33.70 -19.42 -15.15
N ALA A 507 -32.37 -19.40 -15.03
CA ALA A 507 -31.64 -19.84 -13.84
C ALA A 507 -31.82 -18.89 -12.63
N PHE A 508 -32.12 -17.61 -12.86
CA PHE A 508 -32.28 -16.58 -11.83
C PHE A 508 -33.63 -15.86 -11.93
N LYS A 509 -34.68 -16.58 -12.32
CA LYS A 509 -35.98 -15.99 -12.64
C LYS A 509 -36.51 -15.13 -11.49
N ASP A 510 -36.43 -15.64 -10.27
CA ASP A 510 -36.95 -14.96 -9.07
C ASP A 510 -36.21 -13.66 -8.73
N GLU A 511 -34.95 -13.50 -9.17
CA GLU A 511 -34.13 -12.32 -8.86
C GLU A 511 -34.13 -11.27 -9.98
N TYR A 512 -34.34 -11.73 -11.22
CA TYR A 512 -34.26 -10.92 -12.44
C TYR A 512 -35.61 -10.56 -13.07
N GLU A 513 -36.73 -11.10 -12.59
CA GLU A 513 -38.07 -10.68 -13.02
C GLU A 513 -38.27 -9.17 -12.77
N GLY A 514 -38.59 -8.42 -13.82
CA GLY A 514 -38.73 -6.96 -13.79
C GLY A 514 -37.42 -6.16 -13.85
N LYS A 515 -36.26 -6.82 -14.04
CA LYS A 515 -34.94 -6.19 -14.19
C LYS A 515 -34.26 -6.53 -15.53
N GLU A 516 -35.03 -6.91 -16.54
CA GLU A 516 -34.54 -7.35 -17.84
C GLU A 516 -33.72 -6.25 -18.53
N THR A 517 -34.20 -5.00 -18.49
CA THR A 517 -33.51 -3.84 -19.06
C THR A 517 -32.23 -3.51 -18.31
N ALA A 518 -32.17 -3.75 -17.00
CA ALA A 518 -30.93 -3.60 -16.24
C ALA A 518 -29.91 -4.69 -16.62
N LEU A 519 -30.36 -5.93 -16.81
CA LEU A 519 -29.50 -7.04 -17.23
C LEU A 519 -28.96 -6.83 -18.67
N LEU A 520 -29.73 -6.16 -19.52
CA LEU A 520 -29.32 -5.79 -20.88
C LEU A 520 -28.10 -4.85 -20.90
N VAL A 521 -27.90 -4.06 -19.85
CA VAL A 521 -26.72 -3.18 -19.73
C VAL A 521 -25.43 -4.00 -19.75
N ASP A 522 -25.42 -5.20 -19.13
CA ASP A 522 -24.25 -6.09 -19.11
C ASP A 522 -23.81 -6.56 -20.50
N ARG A 523 -24.71 -6.58 -21.49
CA ARG A 523 -24.38 -6.96 -22.87
C ARG A 523 -23.53 -5.92 -23.58
N TYR A 524 -23.72 -4.65 -23.24
CA TYR A 524 -23.09 -3.53 -23.96
C TYR A 524 -22.02 -2.82 -23.15
N LYS A 525 -21.94 -3.06 -21.84
CA LYS A 525 -20.91 -2.45 -21.02
C LYS A 525 -19.53 -2.90 -21.46
N PHE A 526 -18.58 -1.98 -21.42
CA PHE A 526 -17.18 -2.27 -21.68
C PHE A 526 -16.33 -1.47 -20.71
N MET A 527 -15.57 -2.17 -19.86
CA MET A 527 -14.81 -1.53 -18.78
C MET A 527 -15.72 -0.61 -17.91
N ASP A 528 -15.44 0.68 -17.89
CA ASP A 528 -16.19 1.73 -17.18
C ASP A 528 -17.23 2.44 -18.07
N LEU A 529 -17.39 2.04 -19.33
CA LEU A 529 -18.36 2.60 -20.27
C LEU A 529 -19.72 1.89 -20.15
N TYR A 530 -20.76 2.70 -19.96
CA TYR A 530 -22.14 2.24 -19.87
C TYR A 530 -23.00 2.93 -20.93
N PRO A 531 -24.00 2.23 -21.50
CA PRO A 531 -24.94 2.80 -22.46
C PRO A 531 -25.95 3.77 -21.83
N CYS A 532 -25.92 3.98 -20.51
CA CYS A 532 -26.82 4.87 -19.77
C CYS A 532 -26.04 5.68 -18.72
N SER A 533 -26.58 6.83 -18.34
CA SER A 533 -26.05 7.65 -17.25
C SER A 533 -26.19 6.96 -15.89
N ALA A 534 -25.39 7.39 -14.91
CA ALA A 534 -25.43 6.84 -13.55
C ALA A 534 -26.82 6.99 -12.88
N SER A 535 -27.54 8.08 -13.18
CA SER A 535 -28.92 8.31 -12.71
C SER A 535 -29.91 7.33 -13.33
N GLU A 536 -29.79 7.06 -14.63
CA GLU A 536 -30.66 6.10 -15.33
C GLU A 536 -30.40 4.67 -14.86
N LEU A 537 -29.13 4.29 -14.71
CA LEU A 537 -28.75 2.98 -14.17
C LEU A 537 -29.29 2.77 -12.75
N LYS A 538 -29.26 3.81 -11.90
CA LYS A 538 -29.82 3.76 -10.55
C LYS A 538 -31.34 3.56 -10.58
N ALA A 539 -32.04 4.25 -11.48
CA ALA A 539 -33.50 4.10 -11.65
C ALA A 539 -33.90 2.74 -12.21
N LEU A 540 -33.09 2.18 -13.12
CA LEU A 540 -33.25 0.83 -13.65
C LEU A 540 -32.94 -0.27 -12.61
N GLY A 541 -32.40 0.09 -11.45
CA GLY A 541 -31.98 -0.88 -10.44
C GLY A 541 -30.74 -1.69 -10.85
N TYR A 542 -29.92 -1.16 -11.77
CA TYR A 542 -28.70 -1.81 -12.23
C TYR A 542 -27.68 -1.94 -11.08
N LYS A 543 -27.24 -3.17 -10.83
CA LYS A 543 -26.19 -3.49 -9.86
C LYS A 543 -24.97 -4.00 -10.60
N ASP A 544 -23.92 -3.19 -10.64
CA ASP A 544 -22.64 -3.66 -11.18
C ASP A 544 -21.98 -4.62 -10.19
N VAL A 545 -22.02 -5.91 -10.52
CA VAL A 545 -21.37 -6.99 -9.77
C VAL A 545 -19.85 -6.75 -9.61
N SER A 546 -19.22 -6.07 -10.59
CA SER A 546 -17.80 -5.72 -10.60
C SER A 546 -17.45 -4.66 -9.54
N ARG A 547 -18.32 -3.66 -9.38
CA ARG A 547 -18.13 -2.53 -8.45
C ARG A 547 -18.65 -2.84 -7.04
N ALA A 548 -19.65 -3.72 -6.89
CA ALA A 548 -20.18 -4.13 -5.59
C ALA A 548 -19.14 -4.89 -4.73
N LYS A 549 -18.31 -5.75 -5.33
CA LYS A 549 -17.17 -6.40 -4.63
C LYS A 549 -16.06 -5.41 -4.26
N LEU A 550 -15.78 -4.43 -5.11
CA LEU A 550 -14.78 -3.39 -4.83
C LEU A 550 -15.20 -2.50 -3.64
N ALA A 551 -16.49 -2.19 -3.53
CA ALA A 551 -17.05 -1.44 -2.41
C ALA A 551 -17.12 -2.27 -1.10
N ALA A 552 -17.33 -3.58 -1.19
CA ALA A 552 -17.34 -4.49 -0.04
C ALA A 552 -15.96 -4.86 0.51
N MET A 553 -14.89 -4.64 -0.27
CA MET A 553 -13.49 -4.89 0.13
C MET A 553 -12.80 -3.70 0.80
N LEU A 554 -13.43 -2.52 0.79
CA LEU A 554 -12.95 -1.35 1.52
C LEU A 554 -13.57 -1.39 2.94
N PRO A 555 -12.79 -1.29 4.03
CA PRO A 555 -13.39 -1.02 5.33
C PRO A 555 -14.19 0.28 5.24
N GLU A 556 -15.37 0.34 5.87
CA GLU A 556 -16.15 1.56 6.01
C GLU A 556 -15.22 2.69 6.46
N THR A 557 -14.91 3.58 5.53
CA THR A 557 -14.11 4.77 5.82
C THR A 557 -14.86 5.57 6.85
N VAL A 558 -14.22 5.71 8.01
CA VAL A 558 -14.47 6.68 9.07
C VAL A 558 -15.35 7.83 8.58
N VAL A 559 -16.57 7.90 9.12
CA VAL A 559 -17.43 9.06 9.01
C VAL A 559 -16.67 10.24 9.62
N THR A 560 -16.05 11.06 8.78
CA THR A 560 -15.60 12.38 9.17
C THR A 560 -16.83 13.25 9.41
N PRO A 561 -16.84 14.10 10.46
CA PRO A 561 -17.99 14.95 10.73
C PRO A 561 -18.21 15.90 9.57
N SER A 562 -19.46 15.94 9.14
CA SER A 562 -20.12 16.87 8.23
C SER A 562 -19.37 18.19 8.01
N THR A 563 -18.70 18.32 6.86
CA THR A 563 -18.48 19.65 6.27
C THR A 563 -19.80 20.14 5.69
N PRO A 564 -20.21 21.39 5.95
CA PRO A 564 -21.52 21.88 5.53
C PRO A 564 -21.59 21.98 4.00
N ALA A 565 -22.78 21.70 3.47
CA ALA A 565 -23.14 21.92 2.08
C ALA A 565 -22.66 23.31 1.61
N GLN A 566 -21.83 23.33 0.57
CA GLN A 566 -21.53 24.55 -0.17
C GLN A 566 -22.81 25.04 -0.83
N LYS A 567 -23.46 26.01 -0.18
CA LYS A 567 -24.41 26.93 -0.82
C LYS A 567 -23.64 27.82 -1.79
N ASP A 568 -24.20 27.95 -2.98
CA ASP A 568 -24.07 29.01 -3.98
C ASP A 568 -22.89 29.97 -3.82
N GLU A 569 -21.89 29.77 -4.69
CA GLU A 569 -20.74 30.64 -4.88
C GLU A 569 -21.10 31.87 -5.75
N ALA A 570 -22.22 32.55 -5.45
CA ALA A 570 -22.71 33.67 -6.26
C ALA A 570 -22.47 35.06 -5.64
N ASP A 571 -22.02 35.16 -4.38
CA ASP A 571 -22.15 36.43 -3.63
C ASP A 571 -20.94 36.86 -2.78
N ARG A 572 -19.72 36.73 -3.34
CA ARG A 572 -18.54 37.43 -2.78
C ARG A 572 -17.88 38.34 -3.81
N LYS A 573 -17.93 39.65 -3.56
CA LYS A 573 -17.19 40.67 -4.32
C LYS A 573 -15.67 40.44 -4.18
N PRO A 574 -14.90 40.38 -5.28
CA PRO A 574 -13.47 40.14 -5.24
C PRO A 574 -12.67 41.38 -4.81
N GLU A 575 -11.57 41.13 -4.08
CA GLU A 575 -10.71 42.11 -3.38
C GLU A 575 -9.74 42.89 -4.28
N TYR A 576 -9.84 42.75 -5.60
CA TYR A 576 -9.06 43.51 -6.58
C TYR A 576 -9.87 43.72 -7.87
N PRO A 577 -9.65 44.82 -8.63
CA PRO A 577 -10.41 45.12 -9.83
C PRO A 577 -10.27 43.99 -10.86
N LYS A 578 -11.39 43.37 -11.21
CA LYS A 578 -11.48 42.44 -12.34
C LYS A 578 -12.37 43.05 -13.43
N PRO A 579 -12.07 42.81 -14.71
CA PRO A 579 -12.91 43.26 -15.82
C PRO A 579 -14.30 42.62 -15.75
N ASP A 580 -15.34 43.38 -16.12
CA ASP A 580 -16.73 42.93 -16.12
C ASP A 580 -16.96 41.86 -17.21
N THR A 581 -17.10 40.61 -16.78
CA THR A 581 -17.26 39.45 -17.66
C THR A 581 -18.66 39.36 -18.29
N ASN A 582 -19.63 40.16 -17.84
CA ASN A 582 -20.97 40.20 -18.45
C ASN A 582 -20.99 40.93 -19.79
N GLN A 583 -19.93 41.69 -20.12
CA GLN A 583 -19.77 42.37 -21.41
C GLN A 583 -18.76 41.66 -22.34
N MET A 584 -18.27 40.47 -21.96
CA MET A 584 -17.37 39.69 -22.81
C MET A 584 -18.14 38.78 -23.77
N ILE A 585 -17.78 38.82 -25.05
CA ILE A 585 -18.31 37.91 -26.06
C ILE A 585 -17.52 36.58 -25.99
N PRO A 586 -18.16 35.40 -25.92
CA PRO A 586 -17.44 34.13 -25.78
C PRO A 586 -16.57 33.81 -27.01
N PHE A 587 -15.27 33.65 -26.81
CA PHE A 587 -14.40 32.97 -27.77
C PHE A 587 -14.62 31.45 -27.65
N GLN A 588 -15.38 30.86 -28.57
CA GLN A 588 -15.60 29.40 -28.63
C GLN A 588 -14.86 28.78 -29.82
N PRO A 589 -13.65 28.20 -29.63
CA PRO A 589 -13.11 27.27 -30.60
C PRO A 589 -13.92 25.96 -30.51
N ARG A 590 -14.91 25.80 -31.40
CA ARG A 590 -15.68 24.55 -31.50
C ARG A 590 -14.88 23.56 -32.35
N HIS A 591 -14.40 22.49 -31.74
CA HIS A 591 -13.56 21.47 -32.37
C HIS A 591 -14.31 20.59 -33.41
N LEU A 592 -15.65 20.71 -33.49
CA LEU A 592 -16.51 20.06 -34.49
C LEU A 592 -17.52 21.11 -34.99
N ALA A 593 -17.31 21.65 -36.19
CA ALA A 593 -18.25 22.56 -36.83
C ALA A 593 -19.47 21.77 -37.35
N PRO A 594 -20.71 22.18 -37.07
CA PRO A 594 -21.90 21.62 -37.70
C PRO A 594 -21.82 21.72 -39.23
N PRO A 595 -22.46 20.82 -40.00
CA PRO A 595 -22.44 20.87 -41.47
C PRO A 595 -22.93 22.24 -41.98
N GLY A 596 -22.08 22.95 -42.73
CA GLY A 596 -22.41 24.26 -43.31
C GLY A 596 -21.72 25.48 -42.67
N LEU A 597 -20.74 25.28 -41.78
CA LEU A 597 -19.90 26.36 -41.23
C LEU A 597 -18.41 26.11 -41.50
N HIS A 598 -17.66 27.14 -41.93
CA HIS A 598 -16.23 27.02 -42.26
C HIS A 598 -15.35 27.52 -41.10
N PRO A 599 -14.48 26.68 -40.53
CA PRO A 599 -13.51 27.12 -39.52
C PRO A 599 -12.29 27.79 -40.18
N VAL A 600 -11.87 28.95 -39.68
CA VAL A 600 -10.63 29.66 -40.03
C VAL A 600 -9.92 30.16 -38.76
N PRO A 601 -8.61 30.47 -38.81
CA PRO A 601 -7.89 31.02 -37.64
C PRO A 601 -8.55 32.33 -37.17
N GLY A 602 -9.21 32.28 -36.01
CA GLY A 602 -10.00 33.41 -35.47
C GLY A 602 -11.49 33.12 -35.23
N GLY A 603 -12.03 31.99 -35.72
CA GLY A 603 -13.40 31.58 -35.40
C GLY A 603 -14.10 30.75 -36.48
N VAL A 604 -15.40 30.57 -36.32
CA VAL A 604 -16.27 29.87 -37.27
C VAL A 604 -17.11 30.90 -38.01
N PHE A 605 -16.96 31.00 -39.33
CA PHE A 605 -17.68 31.98 -40.14
C PHE A 605 -18.82 31.31 -40.94
N PRO A 606 -19.97 31.98 -41.10
CA PRO A 606 -21.01 31.51 -42.00
C PRO A 606 -20.48 31.50 -43.43
N VAL A 607 -20.76 30.41 -44.14
CA VAL A 607 -20.41 30.28 -45.57
C VAL A 607 -21.13 31.39 -46.34
N PRO A 608 -20.51 32.03 -47.35
CA PRO A 608 -21.16 33.09 -48.13
C PRO A 608 -22.55 32.65 -48.63
N PRO A 609 -23.58 33.53 -48.59
CA PRO A 609 -24.96 33.16 -48.89
C PRO A 609 -25.12 32.41 -50.23
N ALA A 610 -24.36 32.79 -51.25
CA ALA A 610 -24.36 32.13 -52.56
C ALA A 610 -23.88 30.66 -52.50
N ALA A 611 -22.83 30.38 -51.72
CA ALA A 611 -22.33 29.03 -51.52
C ALA A 611 -23.26 28.18 -50.65
N VAL A 612 -24.00 28.78 -49.70
CA VAL A 612 -25.04 28.08 -48.93
C VAL A 612 -26.18 27.59 -49.82
N VAL A 613 -26.59 28.39 -50.82
CA VAL A 613 -27.61 27.98 -51.80
C VAL A 613 -27.12 26.78 -52.60
N LEU A 614 -25.87 26.81 -53.09
CA LEU A 614 -25.28 25.69 -53.83
C LEU A 614 -25.18 24.42 -52.97
N MET A 615 -24.72 24.54 -51.71
CA MET A 615 -24.61 23.40 -50.79
C MET A 615 -25.95 22.74 -50.48
N LYS A 616 -27.07 23.50 -50.49
CA LYS A 616 -28.41 22.93 -50.30
C LYS A 616 -28.91 22.13 -51.51
N LEU A 617 -28.36 22.40 -52.69
CA LEU A 617 -28.72 21.71 -53.94
C LEU A 617 -27.88 20.44 -54.17
N LEU A 618 -26.75 20.29 -53.46
CA LEU A 618 -25.87 19.14 -53.59
C LEU A 618 -26.30 17.97 -52.68
N PRO A 619 -26.11 16.71 -53.11
CA PRO A 619 -26.33 15.54 -52.25
C PRO A 619 -25.46 15.56 -50.99
N PRO A 620 -25.84 14.84 -49.91
CA PRO A 620 -25.01 14.71 -48.72
C PRO A 620 -23.59 14.23 -49.07
N PRO A 621 -22.53 14.77 -48.43
CA PRO A 621 -21.15 14.42 -48.76
C PRO A 621 -20.82 12.93 -48.69
N THR A 622 -21.55 12.18 -47.84
CA THR A 622 -21.42 10.71 -47.71
C THR A 622 -21.82 9.94 -48.96
N CYS A 623 -22.50 10.58 -49.92
CA CYS A 623 -22.92 9.97 -51.18
C CYS A 623 -21.82 10.03 -52.26
N PHE A 624 -20.74 10.78 -52.06
CA PHE A 624 -19.64 10.87 -53.03
C PHE A 624 -18.51 9.89 -52.67
N THR A 625 -18.27 8.91 -53.55
CA THR A 625 -17.28 7.85 -53.34
C THR A 625 -15.97 8.06 -54.10
N GLY A 626 -15.75 9.26 -54.65
CA GLY A 626 -14.51 9.64 -55.34
C GLY A 626 -14.55 9.54 -56.87
N PRO A 627 -13.45 9.91 -57.57
CA PRO A 627 -12.14 10.33 -57.02
C PRO A 627 -12.16 11.74 -56.43
N PHE A 628 -11.43 11.93 -55.33
CA PHE A 628 -11.32 13.24 -54.66
C PHE A 628 -10.32 14.14 -55.39
N VAL A 629 -10.73 15.37 -55.70
CA VAL A 629 -9.86 16.37 -56.32
C VAL A 629 -8.78 16.81 -55.32
N GLN A 630 -7.55 17.01 -55.79
CA GLN A 630 -6.49 17.61 -54.97
C GLN A 630 -6.84 19.08 -54.71
N VAL A 631 -7.42 19.33 -53.53
CA VAL A 631 -7.96 20.64 -53.15
C VAL A 631 -6.87 21.71 -53.17
N ASP A 632 -5.64 21.37 -52.78
CA ASP A 632 -4.53 22.33 -52.74
C ASP A 632 -4.11 22.80 -54.14
N GLU A 633 -4.02 21.90 -55.13
CA GLU A 633 -3.72 22.27 -56.52
C GLU A 633 -4.85 23.07 -57.16
N LEU A 634 -6.11 22.72 -56.85
CA LEU A 634 -7.28 23.46 -57.32
C LEU A 634 -7.30 24.88 -56.75
N MET A 635 -7.03 25.03 -55.45
CA MET A 635 -6.98 26.34 -54.78
C MET A 635 -5.79 27.18 -55.24
N GLU A 636 -4.65 26.56 -55.54
CA GLU A 636 -3.50 27.25 -56.13
C GLU A 636 -3.82 27.74 -57.56
N THR A 637 -4.56 26.95 -58.33
CA THR A 637 -5.07 27.36 -59.65
C THR A 637 -6.04 28.54 -59.51
N PHE A 638 -6.95 28.52 -58.54
CA PHE A 638 -7.83 29.65 -58.25
C PHE A 638 -7.08 30.91 -57.81
N ARG A 639 -6.01 30.78 -57.01
CA ARG A 639 -5.18 31.93 -56.59
C ARG A 639 -4.42 32.58 -57.75
N ARG A 640 -4.00 31.78 -58.73
CA ARG A 640 -3.30 32.28 -59.94
C ARG A 640 -4.27 32.82 -60.99
N CYS A 641 -5.57 32.60 -60.82
CA CYS A 641 -6.59 33.05 -61.74
C CYS A 641 -6.93 34.51 -61.46
N THR A 642 -6.58 35.41 -62.38
CA THR A 642 -7.00 36.81 -62.33
C THR A 642 -8.44 36.90 -62.84
N LEU A 643 -9.37 37.22 -61.94
CA LEU A 643 -10.77 37.41 -62.29
C LEU A 643 -10.93 38.76 -63.03
N PRO A 644 -11.64 38.81 -64.17
CA PRO A 644 -11.90 40.06 -64.87
C PRO A 644 -12.77 41.00 -64.04
N GLU A 645 -12.50 42.31 -64.09
CA GLU A 645 -13.22 43.30 -63.27
C GLU A 645 -14.64 43.61 -63.77
N THR A 646 -15.01 43.15 -64.97
CA THR A 646 -16.34 43.33 -65.56
C THR A 646 -16.92 42.02 -66.10
N VAL A 647 -18.24 41.91 -66.08
CA VAL A 647 -18.98 40.75 -66.60
C VAL A 647 -18.69 40.55 -68.09
N ASP A 648 -18.56 41.63 -68.86
CA ASP A 648 -18.26 41.58 -70.29
C ASP A 648 -16.87 41.00 -70.58
N ALA A 649 -15.86 41.36 -69.78
CA ALA A 649 -14.50 40.81 -69.90
C ALA A 649 -14.44 39.33 -69.48
N ALA A 650 -15.30 38.90 -68.56
CA ALA A 650 -15.44 37.49 -68.20
C ALA A 650 -16.13 36.67 -69.29
N VAL A 651 -17.14 37.23 -69.98
CA VAL A 651 -17.81 36.58 -71.11
C VAL A 651 -16.86 36.45 -72.31
N GLU A 652 -16.03 37.46 -72.60
CA GLU A 652 -14.97 37.41 -73.62
C GLU A 652 -13.95 36.29 -73.36
N LEU A 653 -13.49 36.15 -72.12
CA LEU A 653 -12.51 35.14 -71.70
C LEU A 653 -13.06 33.70 -71.75
N ILE A 654 -14.34 33.52 -71.45
CA ILE A 654 -14.99 32.20 -71.40
C ILE A 654 -15.44 31.74 -72.79
N THR A 655 -15.81 32.66 -73.69
CA THR A 655 -16.44 32.31 -74.98
C THR A 655 -15.61 32.65 -76.23
N GLY A 656 -14.54 33.45 -76.09
CA GLY A 656 -13.59 33.77 -77.18
C GLY A 656 -14.11 34.73 -78.26
N ARG A 657 -15.12 35.57 -77.99
CA ARG A 657 -15.69 36.55 -78.94
C ARG A 657 -15.77 37.96 -78.36
N GLN A 658 -15.33 38.96 -79.13
CA GLN A 658 -15.47 40.40 -78.84
C GLN A 658 -16.94 40.85 -78.77
N PRO A 659 -17.26 41.97 -78.06
CA PRO A 659 -18.63 42.38 -77.79
C PRO A 659 -19.18 43.21 -78.96
N ASP A 660 -20.32 42.78 -79.52
CA ASP A 660 -21.11 43.60 -80.44
C ASP A 660 -21.98 44.58 -79.65
N ALA A 661 -21.83 45.85 -80.00
CA ALA A 661 -22.58 46.97 -79.47
C ALA A 661 -24.03 47.00 -80.00
N GLY A 662 -24.97 47.36 -79.13
CA GLY A 662 -26.23 47.99 -79.54
C GLY A 662 -27.51 47.37 -78.95
N GLY A 663 -28.27 48.17 -78.19
CA GLY A 663 -29.67 47.85 -77.90
C GLY A 663 -30.16 48.35 -76.55
N GLU A 664 -30.57 49.62 -76.49
CA GLU A 664 -31.31 50.25 -75.39
C GLU A 664 -32.59 49.49 -75.00
N GLY A 665 -32.98 49.49 -73.73
CA GLY A 665 -34.25 48.87 -73.33
C GLY A 665 -34.55 48.83 -71.83
N ASN A 666 -34.87 50.00 -71.29
CA ASN A 666 -35.45 50.33 -69.98
C ASN A 666 -36.50 49.32 -69.41
N GLY A 667 -36.47 49.04 -68.10
CA GLY A 667 -37.70 48.82 -67.30
C GLY A 667 -37.85 47.58 -66.38
N SER A 668 -37.84 47.85 -65.08
CA SER A 668 -38.67 47.28 -63.98
C SER A 668 -38.54 45.82 -63.50
N MET A 669 -38.08 45.72 -62.23
CA MET A 669 -38.52 44.88 -61.11
C MET A 669 -39.80 44.03 -61.32
N GLU A 670 -39.78 42.73 -60.99
CA GLU A 670 -40.25 42.17 -59.70
C GLU A 670 -40.36 40.62 -59.69
N ASN A 671 -39.96 40.06 -58.54
CA ASN A 671 -40.42 38.86 -57.83
C ASN A 671 -41.16 37.72 -58.57
N HIS A 672 -40.65 36.51 -58.39
CA HIS A 672 -41.51 35.33 -58.22
C HIS A 672 -41.01 34.40 -57.10
N ALA A 673 -41.78 34.38 -56.01
CA ALA A 673 -41.96 33.20 -55.20
C ALA A 673 -42.82 32.18 -55.97
N VAL A 674 -42.64 30.88 -55.71
CA VAL A 674 -43.69 29.98 -55.20
C VAL A 674 -43.16 28.54 -55.13
N ALA A 675 -43.66 27.86 -54.10
CA ALA A 675 -43.37 26.54 -53.62
C ALA A 675 -43.86 25.37 -54.50
N LYS A 676 -43.36 24.20 -54.10
CA LYS A 676 -44.08 22.92 -53.87
C LYS A 676 -44.13 21.87 -54.99
N SER A 677 -43.60 20.72 -54.55
CA SER A 677 -44.19 19.37 -54.59
C SER A 677 -43.73 18.44 -55.71
N LEU A 678 -43.13 17.32 -55.29
CA LEU A 678 -42.92 16.13 -56.11
C LEU A 678 -43.42 14.91 -55.33
N LYS A 679 -44.31 14.16 -55.97
CA LYS A 679 -44.85 12.87 -55.56
C LYS A 679 -44.53 11.89 -56.70
N ARG A 680 -43.84 10.78 -56.35
CA ARG A 680 -43.71 9.43 -56.97
C ARG A 680 -44.12 9.21 -58.45
N PRO A 681 -43.39 8.36 -59.22
CA PRO A 681 -43.71 6.91 -59.21
C PRO A 681 -42.55 5.91 -59.46
N ASN A 682 -42.81 4.66 -59.05
CA ASN A 682 -42.24 3.41 -59.58
C ASN A 682 -43.01 2.97 -60.85
N ALA A 683 -42.36 2.27 -61.79
CA ALA A 683 -42.74 0.94 -62.33
C ALA A 683 -42.01 0.60 -63.66
N ASP A 684 -41.43 -0.61 -63.68
CA ASP A 684 -41.16 -1.60 -64.76
C ASP A 684 -41.09 -1.22 -66.25
N SER A 685 -40.04 -1.65 -66.98
CA SER A 685 -40.04 -2.87 -67.84
C SER A 685 -38.70 -3.11 -68.54
N ASP A 686 -38.52 -4.34 -69.00
CA ASP A 686 -37.36 -4.99 -69.66
C ASP A 686 -36.80 -4.30 -70.92
N GLU A 687 -35.49 -4.48 -71.21
CA GLU A 687 -34.95 -5.08 -72.46
C GLU A 687 -33.40 -5.07 -72.51
N GLU A 688 -32.85 -6.08 -73.20
CA GLU A 688 -31.45 -6.44 -73.41
C GLU A 688 -30.68 -5.38 -74.24
N ASP A 689 -29.37 -5.16 -74.00
CA ASP A 689 -28.30 -5.56 -74.93
C ASP A 689 -26.88 -5.04 -74.57
N ASP A 690 -25.92 -5.76 -75.15
CA ASP A 690 -24.50 -5.93 -74.86
C ASP A 690 -23.53 -4.77 -75.27
N LYS A 691 -22.33 -4.83 -74.68
CA LYS A 691 -21.02 -4.24 -75.06
C LYS A 691 -20.70 -2.76 -74.81
N GLY A 692 -19.53 -2.57 -74.18
CA GLY A 692 -18.65 -1.43 -74.50
C GLY A 692 -17.87 -0.88 -73.31
N ALA A 693 -16.72 -1.49 -73.02
CA ALA A 693 -15.82 -1.10 -71.94
C ALA A 693 -15.29 0.35 -72.06
N VAL A 694 -15.27 1.09 -70.95
CA VAL A 694 -14.38 2.25 -70.74
C VAL A 694 -13.20 1.78 -69.89
N ALA A 695 -11.99 2.03 -70.39
CA ALA A 695 -10.73 1.54 -69.83
C ALA A 695 -10.47 2.08 -68.40
N PRO A 696 -9.88 1.27 -67.50
CA PRO A 696 -9.57 1.70 -66.14
C PRO A 696 -8.36 2.66 -66.10
N PRO A 697 -8.30 3.56 -65.09
CA PRO A 697 -7.20 4.51 -64.93
C PRO A 697 -5.82 3.87 -64.73
N ILE A 698 -4.79 4.53 -65.25
CA ILE A 698 -3.39 4.06 -65.40
C ILE A 698 -2.67 3.75 -64.06
N HIS A 699 -3.24 4.10 -62.90
CA HIS A 699 -2.64 3.89 -61.58
C HIS A 699 -3.60 3.28 -60.55
N ASP A 700 -4.16 2.11 -60.86
CA ASP A 700 -4.94 1.31 -59.91
C ASP A 700 -4.02 0.49 -58.96
N ILE A 701 -3.80 1.05 -57.77
CA ILE A 701 -2.97 0.48 -56.70
C ILE A 701 -3.67 -0.74 -56.03
N TYR A 702 -4.98 -0.86 -56.17
CA TYR A 702 -5.78 -1.94 -55.57
C TYR A 702 -5.57 -3.26 -56.32
N ARG A 703 -5.47 -3.21 -57.66
CA ARG A 703 -5.15 -4.36 -58.51
C ARG A 703 -3.69 -4.83 -58.39
N ALA A 704 -2.74 -3.90 -58.22
CA ALA A 704 -1.32 -4.20 -58.05
C ALA A 704 -1.00 -4.96 -56.74
N ARG A 705 -1.82 -4.77 -55.69
CA ARG A 705 -1.67 -5.52 -54.42
C ARG A 705 -2.34 -6.90 -54.45
N GLN A 706 -3.46 -7.06 -55.16
CA GLN A 706 -4.07 -8.39 -55.36
C GLN A 706 -3.16 -9.34 -56.16
N GLN A 707 -2.35 -8.82 -57.09
CA GLN A 707 -1.38 -9.63 -57.86
C GLN A 707 -0.11 -10.03 -57.07
N LYS A 708 0.16 -9.45 -55.89
CA LYS A 708 1.28 -9.85 -55.02
C LYS A 708 0.94 -10.97 -54.00
N ARG A 709 -0.31 -11.44 -53.95
CA ARG A 709 -0.74 -12.57 -53.10
C ARG A 709 -1.07 -13.85 -53.87
N ILE A 710 -0.91 -13.85 -55.18
CA ILE A 710 -0.92 -15.08 -55.99
C ILE A 710 0.45 -15.22 -56.65
N ARG A 711 1.44 -15.60 -55.83
CA ARG A 711 2.63 -16.37 -56.19
C ARG A 711 3.15 -17.07 -54.96
#